data_AF-A0A2M8AMT8-F1
#
_entry.id   AF-A0A2M8AMT8-F1
#
_cell.length_a   1.000
_cell.length_b   1.000
_cell.length_c   1.000
_cell.angle_alpha   90.00
_cell.angle_beta   90.00
_cell.angle_gamma   90.00
#
_symmetry.space_group_name_H-M   'P 1'
#
loop_
_entity.id
_entity.type
_entity.pdbx_description
1 polymer ?
#
loop_
_entity_poly.entity_id
_entity_poly.type
_entity_poly.pdbx_seq_one_letter_code
_entity_poly.pdbx_strand_id
1 'polypeptide(L)'
;MLNNTYFYRLYFTFFLLVVHCSWSQTSNDPPVLTATGNQVYCPLSQINVVTDFNIFDSDDSAIEAVHVQISTGYDASSDRLILTGTHPNVTDTWSVLEGKLTLRGNGTALVSYVDAIAAVKEVVFQSTSTNPSDKFFSFTIGDVNFLPQTGHYYEYVPSLSITWTSARAAAEVRTYFGLKGYLATITSIEEAQLSGEQAAGAGWIGGSDEQTEGVWKWMTGPEAGTTFWNGGINGTTPNFAFWNTGEPNQSGDEDYAHVTAPGVGIPGSWNDLSNTGGTSGDYQPKGYIVEYGGTPGDPILNISASTQIYVTKMATTIANSSCGAGSVILEAFATTPTATILWFDAATGGNLIGSGNQLTTPVINTTTTYYALASENGCLTGVRTQVVATINSIPTITSTVNALVCDFGSGNLSATASAGNINWYDTPTGGISLHTGNTFTTPSLNNTTTYYVDATLNGCTTQTRTAVTLNVQKTPLPTAPAIQTFCDIENATFADLTITGTNILWYASSIGGTALNETEPLISTTYYASQTVNTCESSARLPVAVTVFETVIIPNQSNIPNLELCDTNMDGDDTNGFVSFDLTLNESVLLNGKSASDFTFSYFTDAAFTNPIITPTAFTNTVQFSQTMYVRIENNLNTTCFTEASFNIIVNELPVIQPNIIFKNCDEDGVPDGFTNYNLNEANDVISFNNSAGLTFSYYATWNDANAGLNALDASLYNNTNGNTVYARVENENACYRICTVNLQVSTTSFPQGYLQELENCDDDTVIDGFREFNLSNASTSLLSNFPTGQNLSVHYFRNLNDAQLEQNEILNQTSYVNETAFSQVLYVRVESDDNGECFGLGPHVLLTVHPRPEFEVDNSAIYCLDNNPITLTTFNPKGNYTYEWMDENGQIVSVLPYATVVSGGNYTVLATSNFGCESFPVSFPVVESAIANITSEDIIIVELSDNNSITINNDNNNLGIGDYEFALDNINGPYQDQPYFDRVGAGAHIIYVNDKNLCGIATLDIFILGFPKFFTPNNDGNNDTWHVKGLGNDFTNASIVSVFDRYGKLIKQINAKNGFWDGTFNGQQLIGDDYWFVAQLIETSGNVRTFRGHFSLVR
;
A
#
# COMPACT_ATOMS: atom_id res chain seq x y z
N MET A 1 -16.95 -79.32 -22.42
CA MET A 1 -18.07 -79.81 -21.57
C MET A 1 -18.76 -78.58 -20.95
N LEU A 2 -20.02 -78.73 -20.55
CA LEU A 2 -20.97 -77.70 -20.07
C LEU A 2 -20.41 -76.83 -18.91
N ASN A 3 -20.87 -75.59 -18.62
CA ASN A 3 -21.99 -74.82 -19.18
C ASN A 3 -21.82 -73.27 -19.04
N ASN A 4 -22.79 -72.53 -19.58
CA ASN A 4 -22.80 -71.06 -19.74
C ASN A 4 -23.31 -70.21 -18.54
N THR A 5 -23.04 -68.91 -18.74
CA THR A 5 -23.26 -67.62 -18.04
C THR A 5 -24.71 -67.11 -17.78
N TYR A 6 -24.77 -65.95 -17.08
CA TYR A 6 -25.83 -64.89 -17.00
C TYR A 6 -26.92 -64.88 -15.89
N PHE A 7 -26.71 -63.98 -14.90
CA PHE A 7 -27.57 -62.85 -14.41
C PHE A 7 -28.97 -62.99 -13.72
N TYR A 8 -29.12 -62.09 -12.72
CA TYR A 8 -30.29 -61.30 -12.26
C TYR A 8 -31.26 -61.73 -11.12
N ARG A 9 -31.26 -60.86 -10.08
CA ARG A 9 -32.37 -60.33 -9.23
C ARG A 9 -33.22 -61.26 -8.35
N LEU A 10 -33.21 -60.97 -7.04
CA LEU A 10 -34.40 -60.98 -6.19
C LEU A 10 -34.30 -59.95 -5.05
N TYR A 11 -35.39 -59.24 -4.79
CA TYR A 11 -35.55 -58.31 -3.66
C TYR A 11 -35.79 -59.10 -2.35
N PHE A 12 -35.34 -58.57 -1.22
CA PHE A 12 -36.05 -58.77 0.05
C PHE A 12 -35.86 -57.57 0.99
N THR A 13 -36.98 -57.09 1.52
CA THR A 13 -37.06 -56.05 2.56
C THR A 13 -36.77 -56.64 3.94
N PHE A 14 -36.14 -55.86 4.83
CA PHE A 14 -36.21 -56.12 6.26
C PHE A 14 -36.45 -54.81 7.02
N PHE A 15 -37.33 -54.88 8.03
CA PHE A 15 -37.89 -53.71 8.72
C PHE A 15 -37.16 -53.48 10.05
N LEU A 16 -37.27 -52.25 10.58
CA LEU A 16 -36.60 -51.79 11.80
C LEU A 16 -36.78 -52.73 13.00
N LEU A 17 -35.71 -52.90 13.76
CA LEU A 17 -35.77 -53.11 15.20
C LEU A 17 -34.71 -52.24 15.87
N VAL A 18 -35.08 -50.99 16.19
CA VAL A 18 -34.19 -50.04 16.86
C VAL A 18 -34.27 -50.29 18.37
N VAL A 19 -33.16 -50.75 18.94
CA VAL A 19 -32.93 -50.75 20.40
C VAL A 19 -32.19 -49.45 20.72
N HIS A 20 -32.86 -48.51 21.38
CA HIS A 20 -32.18 -47.35 21.96
C HIS A 20 -31.35 -47.80 23.17
N CYS A 21 -30.05 -47.96 22.95
CA CYS A 21 -29.06 -48.00 24.02
C CYS A 21 -28.51 -46.58 24.16
N SER A 22 -29.08 -45.80 25.07
CA SER A 22 -28.64 -44.43 25.35
C SER A 22 -27.27 -44.46 26.04
N TRP A 23 -26.21 -44.44 25.26
CA TRP A 23 -24.88 -44.08 25.76
C TRP A 23 -24.88 -42.57 25.92
N SER A 24 -24.77 -42.09 27.16
CA SER A 24 -24.33 -40.73 27.41
C SER A 24 -22.89 -40.64 26.92
N GLN A 25 -22.69 -39.99 25.77
CA GLN A 25 -21.41 -39.38 25.49
C GLN A 25 -21.27 -38.21 26.46
N THR A 26 -20.21 -38.22 27.25
CA THR A 26 -19.69 -36.99 27.84
C THR A 26 -19.27 -36.08 26.68
N SER A 27 -19.70 -34.82 26.69
CA SER A 27 -19.06 -33.79 25.86
C SER A 27 -17.58 -33.79 26.23
N ASN A 28 -16.70 -33.85 25.22
CA ASN A 28 -15.29 -33.55 25.41
C ASN A 28 -15.16 -32.09 25.01
N ASP A 29 -14.88 -31.21 25.96
CA ASP A 29 -14.80 -29.79 25.64
C ASP A 29 -13.44 -29.51 24.96
N PRO A 30 -13.36 -28.58 24.00
CA PRO A 30 -12.14 -28.33 23.25
C PRO A 30 -11.08 -27.60 24.10
N PRO A 31 -9.79 -27.99 24.05
CA PRO A 31 -8.73 -27.33 24.81
C PRO A 31 -8.49 -25.88 24.34
N VAL A 32 -8.07 -25.03 25.26
CA VAL A 32 -7.73 -23.61 25.02
C VAL A 32 -6.22 -23.42 25.10
N LEU A 33 -5.62 -22.98 23.99
CA LEU A 33 -4.21 -22.64 23.91
C LEU A 33 -4.02 -21.13 24.05
N THR A 34 -2.92 -20.75 24.69
CA THR A 34 -2.43 -19.36 24.70
C THR A 34 -0.93 -19.36 24.50
N ALA A 35 -0.44 -18.43 23.69
CA ALA A 35 0.98 -18.20 23.45
C ALA A 35 1.28 -16.71 23.48
N THR A 36 2.47 -16.34 23.95
CA THR A 36 3.01 -14.99 23.83
C THR A 36 4.50 -15.08 23.52
N GLY A 37 5.05 -14.07 22.85
CA GLY A 37 6.49 -14.00 22.59
C GLY A 37 6.86 -13.43 21.23
N ASN A 38 6.17 -12.37 20.79
CA ASN A 38 6.60 -11.66 19.59
C ASN A 38 7.96 -11.00 19.86
N GLN A 39 9.01 -11.45 19.17
CA GLN A 39 10.41 -11.15 19.51
C GLN A 39 11.25 -10.81 18.28
N VAL A 40 12.25 -9.96 18.45
CA VAL A 40 13.26 -9.75 17.41
C VAL A 40 14.22 -10.94 17.36
N TYR A 41 14.44 -11.48 16.16
CA TYR A 41 15.39 -12.55 15.90
C TYR A 41 16.72 -12.02 15.39
N CYS A 42 17.81 -12.59 15.89
CA CYS A 42 19.14 -12.33 15.39
C CYS A 42 19.57 -13.46 14.44
N PRO A 43 19.79 -13.21 13.13
CA PRO A 43 20.16 -14.24 12.16
C PRO A 43 21.33 -15.11 12.63
N LEU A 44 21.30 -16.41 12.34
CA LEU A 44 22.25 -17.42 12.82
C LEU A 44 22.25 -17.71 14.33
N SER A 45 21.44 -17.02 15.15
CA SER A 45 21.25 -17.36 16.57
C SER A 45 20.18 -18.42 16.77
N GLN A 46 19.98 -18.84 18.02
CA GLN A 46 18.78 -19.56 18.45
C GLN A 46 17.90 -18.61 19.28
N ILE A 47 16.58 -18.77 19.21
CA ILE A 47 15.61 -18.04 20.03
C ILE A 47 14.43 -18.96 20.37
N ASN A 48 13.88 -18.87 21.59
CA ASN A 48 12.66 -19.58 21.96
C ASN A 48 11.48 -19.06 21.11
N VAL A 49 10.68 -19.97 20.55
CA VAL A 49 9.51 -19.59 19.73
C VAL A 49 8.43 -18.87 20.54
N VAL A 50 8.38 -19.12 21.85
CA VAL A 50 7.50 -18.43 22.81
C VAL A 50 8.29 -17.84 23.97
N THR A 51 7.77 -16.79 24.59
CA THR A 51 8.14 -16.36 25.95
C THR A 51 7.24 -16.98 27.00
N ASP A 52 5.97 -17.22 26.67
CA ASP A 52 5.04 -17.98 27.51
C ASP A 52 4.06 -18.79 26.64
N PHE A 53 3.62 -19.92 27.17
CA PHE A 53 2.70 -20.85 26.52
C PHE A 53 1.91 -21.61 27.58
N ASN A 54 0.62 -21.84 27.35
CA ASN A 54 -0.23 -22.59 28.25
C ASN A 54 -1.35 -23.31 27.50
N ILE A 55 -1.74 -24.48 28.02
CA ILE A 55 -2.90 -25.25 27.58
C ILE A 55 -3.84 -25.35 28.77
N PHE A 56 -5.10 -24.98 28.58
CA PHE A 56 -6.17 -25.14 29.57
C PHE A 56 -7.26 -26.05 29.02
N ASP A 57 -7.76 -26.95 29.85
CA ASP A 57 -8.73 -27.97 29.52
C ASP A 57 -9.49 -28.33 30.80
N SER A 58 -10.79 -28.58 30.69
CA SER A 58 -11.70 -28.82 31.82
C SER A 58 -11.84 -30.29 32.19
N ASP A 59 -11.59 -31.20 31.26
CA ASP A 59 -12.02 -32.59 31.29
C ASP A 59 -10.89 -33.56 30.89
N ASP A 60 -9.95 -33.13 30.06
CA ASP A 60 -8.71 -33.85 29.78
C ASP A 60 -7.51 -33.33 30.59
N SER A 61 -6.43 -34.11 30.62
CA SER A 61 -5.17 -33.74 31.29
C SER A 61 -3.90 -34.15 30.53
N ALA A 62 -4.07 -34.79 29.38
CA ALA A 62 -3.02 -35.30 28.52
C ALA A 62 -3.53 -35.43 27.08
N ILE A 63 -2.65 -35.24 26.11
CA ILE A 63 -2.95 -35.23 24.68
C ILE A 63 -2.03 -36.17 23.91
N GLU A 64 -2.40 -36.51 22.68
CA GLU A 64 -1.56 -37.35 21.83
C GLU A 64 -0.27 -36.61 21.44
N ALA A 65 -0.40 -35.36 21.01
CA ALA A 65 0.70 -34.51 20.56
C ALA A 65 0.39 -33.01 20.67
N VAL A 66 1.43 -32.21 20.85
CA VAL A 66 1.44 -30.79 20.42
C VAL A 66 2.29 -30.69 19.16
N HIS A 67 1.91 -29.82 18.23
CA HIS A 67 2.73 -29.48 17.08
C HIS A 67 3.13 -28.01 17.12
N VAL A 68 4.40 -27.75 16.84
CA VAL A 68 4.93 -26.41 16.63
C VAL A 68 5.34 -26.32 15.18
N GLN A 69 4.68 -25.48 14.40
CA GLN A 69 4.94 -25.36 12.96
C GLN A 69 5.42 -23.95 12.63
N ILE A 70 6.35 -23.82 11.69
CA ILE A 70 6.66 -22.56 11.03
C ILE A 70 5.58 -22.33 9.98
N SER A 71 4.49 -21.65 10.35
CA SER A 71 3.28 -21.50 9.53
C SER A 71 3.42 -20.50 8.39
N THR A 72 4.47 -19.66 8.42
CA THR A 72 4.68 -18.61 7.43
C THR A 72 6.15 -18.25 7.31
N GLY A 73 6.60 -18.07 6.07
CA GLY A 73 7.95 -17.62 5.74
C GLY A 73 9.01 -18.72 5.91
N TYR A 74 8.59 -19.99 5.95
CA TYR A 74 9.47 -21.14 6.16
C TYR A 74 10.41 -21.34 4.97
N ASP A 75 11.71 -21.53 5.26
CA ASP A 75 12.71 -21.96 4.29
C ASP A 75 13.24 -23.35 4.68
N ALA A 76 12.72 -24.39 4.01
CA ALA A 76 13.10 -25.79 4.22
C ALA A 76 14.60 -26.10 3.98
N SER A 77 15.35 -25.19 3.35
CA SER A 77 16.79 -25.34 3.14
C SER A 77 17.64 -24.83 4.32
N SER A 78 17.11 -23.92 5.13
CA SER A 78 17.90 -23.20 6.14
C SER A 78 17.31 -23.17 7.55
N ASP A 79 15.99 -23.33 7.71
CA ASP A 79 15.27 -23.20 8.97
C ASP A 79 15.06 -24.52 9.71
N ARG A 80 15.00 -24.46 11.04
CA ARG A 80 14.78 -25.62 11.90
C ARG A 80 14.18 -25.25 13.26
N LEU A 81 13.21 -26.04 13.71
CA LEU A 81 12.79 -26.08 15.11
C LEU A 81 13.51 -27.21 15.87
N ILE A 82 13.88 -26.95 17.12
CA ILE A 82 14.66 -27.85 17.96
C ILE A 82 14.09 -27.83 19.38
N LEU A 83 13.70 -28.99 19.93
CA LEU A 83 13.46 -29.11 21.37
C LEU A 83 14.81 -29.09 22.11
N THR A 84 14.97 -28.16 23.05
CA THR A 84 16.16 -28.10 23.92
C THR A 84 15.85 -28.66 25.32
N GLY A 85 16.81 -28.61 26.24
CA GLY A 85 16.60 -29.04 27.62
C GLY A 85 16.58 -30.57 27.84
N THR A 86 15.74 -31.04 28.75
CA THR A 86 15.64 -32.47 29.13
C THR A 86 14.22 -32.83 29.53
N HIS A 87 13.47 -33.44 28.62
CA HIS A 87 12.07 -33.81 28.80
C HIS A 87 11.93 -35.35 28.80
N PRO A 88 12.03 -36.01 29.96
CA PRO A 88 12.09 -37.48 30.01
C PRO A 88 10.80 -38.18 29.55
N ASN A 89 9.67 -37.46 29.50
CA ASN A 89 8.36 -37.97 29.08
C ASN A 89 7.98 -37.62 27.62
N VAL A 90 8.77 -36.76 26.95
CA VAL A 90 8.47 -36.21 25.62
C VAL A 90 9.53 -36.65 24.62
N THR A 91 9.09 -37.11 23.46
CA THR A 91 9.92 -37.33 22.28
C THR A 91 9.54 -36.30 21.21
N ASP A 92 10.53 -35.62 20.62
CA ASP A 92 10.33 -34.72 19.49
C ASP A 92 10.58 -35.41 18.14
N THR A 93 9.97 -34.90 17.07
CA THR A 93 10.25 -35.32 15.69
C THR A 93 10.08 -34.13 14.75
N TRP A 94 11.12 -33.79 14.00
CA TRP A 94 11.14 -32.67 13.05
C TRP A 94 10.84 -33.15 11.62
N SER A 95 9.82 -32.58 11.00
CA SER A 95 9.54 -32.74 9.57
C SER A 95 10.11 -31.56 8.77
N VAL A 96 11.15 -31.82 7.99
CA VAL A 96 11.74 -30.82 7.07
C VAL A 96 10.75 -30.43 5.96
N LEU A 97 9.87 -31.33 5.53
CA LEU A 97 8.86 -31.02 4.53
C LEU A 97 7.83 -30.03 5.09
N GLU A 98 7.26 -30.34 6.26
CA GLU A 98 6.14 -29.58 6.80
C GLU A 98 6.57 -28.33 7.60
N GLY A 99 7.86 -28.18 7.90
CA GLY A 99 8.34 -27.15 8.85
C GLY A 99 7.77 -27.35 10.27
N LYS A 100 7.42 -28.59 10.62
CA LYS A 100 6.64 -28.97 11.80
C LYS A 100 7.49 -29.80 12.78
N LEU A 101 7.51 -29.39 14.04
CA LEU A 101 8.07 -30.15 15.17
C LEU A 101 6.93 -30.78 15.98
N THR A 102 6.88 -32.10 15.96
CA THR A 102 5.90 -32.90 16.66
C THR A 102 6.42 -33.30 18.03
N LEU A 103 5.73 -32.90 19.10
CA LEU A 103 6.04 -33.24 20.50
C LEU A 103 5.02 -34.27 21.00
N ARG A 104 5.46 -35.50 21.27
CA ARG A 104 4.60 -36.64 21.65
C ARG A 104 5.09 -37.33 22.92
N GLY A 105 4.21 -38.04 23.60
CA GLY A 105 4.59 -38.89 24.72
C GLY A 105 5.42 -40.11 24.27
N ASN A 106 6.24 -40.66 25.16
CA ASN A 106 7.12 -41.78 24.81
C ASN A 106 6.34 -43.03 24.33
N GLY A 107 6.59 -43.46 23.09
CA GLY A 107 5.98 -44.66 22.51
C GLY A 107 4.53 -44.42 22.07
N THR A 108 3.58 -44.98 22.81
CA THR A 108 2.12 -44.80 22.58
C THR A 108 1.43 -44.15 23.79
N ALA A 109 2.19 -43.52 24.69
CA ALA A 109 1.64 -42.79 25.82
C ALA A 109 1.22 -41.38 25.40
N LEU A 110 0.12 -40.87 25.97
CA LEU A 110 -0.24 -39.47 25.87
C LEU A 110 0.79 -38.62 26.65
N VAL A 111 1.06 -37.41 26.18
CA VAL A 111 1.88 -36.42 26.90
C VAL A 111 0.99 -35.60 27.82
N SER A 112 1.37 -35.46 29.10
CA SER A 112 0.62 -34.62 30.04
C SER A 112 0.68 -33.15 29.64
N TYR A 113 -0.35 -32.35 29.93
CA TYR A 113 -0.29 -30.91 29.63
C TYR A 113 0.89 -30.22 30.31
N VAL A 114 1.28 -30.64 31.51
CA VAL A 114 2.46 -30.11 32.22
C VAL A 114 3.76 -30.40 31.46
N ASP A 115 3.96 -31.63 30.97
CA ASP A 115 5.14 -32.00 30.19
C ASP A 115 5.15 -31.30 28.82
N ALA A 116 3.98 -31.19 28.16
CA ALA A 116 3.83 -30.53 26.87
C ALA A 116 4.12 -29.03 26.95
N ILE A 117 3.55 -28.32 27.94
CA ILE A 117 3.80 -26.89 28.17
C ILE A 117 5.29 -26.63 28.47
N ALA A 118 5.92 -27.49 29.28
CA ALA A 118 7.35 -27.39 29.56
C ALA A 118 8.20 -27.60 28.29
N ALA A 119 7.85 -28.57 27.43
CA ALA A 119 8.56 -28.82 26.19
C ALA A 119 8.41 -27.67 25.17
N VAL A 120 7.19 -27.17 24.93
CA VAL A 120 6.96 -26.06 23.98
C VAL A 120 7.75 -24.80 24.37
N LYS A 121 7.85 -24.50 25.66
CA LYS A 121 8.65 -23.38 26.18
C LYS A 121 10.16 -23.50 25.91
N GLU A 122 10.67 -24.71 25.74
CA GLU A 122 12.08 -24.99 25.41
C GLU A 122 12.31 -25.34 23.93
N VAL A 123 11.28 -25.17 23.06
CA VAL A 123 11.45 -25.20 21.60
C VAL A 123 12.12 -23.90 21.14
N VAL A 124 13.23 -24.04 20.41
CA VAL A 124 13.93 -22.91 19.78
C VAL A 124 13.86 -22.99 18.26
N PHE A 125 13.74 -21.82 17.64
CA PHE A 125 13.98 -21.62 16.22
C PHE A 125 15.45 -21.34 15.95
N GLN A 126 15.95 -21.86 14.83
CA GLN A 126 17.24 -21.55 14.26
C GLN A 126 17.16 -21.48 12.74
N SER A 127 17.76 -20.46 12.14
CA SER A 127 18.04 -20.40 10.71
C SER A 127 19.54 -20.43 10.42
N THR A 128 19.95 -21.11 9.35
CA THR A 128 21.30 -21.00 8.79
C THR A 128 21.43 -19.89 7.75
N SER A 129 20.33 -19.21 7.42
CA SER A 129 20.34 -18.03 6.56
C SER A 129 20.90 -16.79 7.28
N THR A 130 21.72 -16.02 6.58
CA THR A 130 22.12 -14.66 6.99
C THR A 130 21.05 -13.61 6.72
N ASN A 131 19.99 -13.98 5.99
CA ASN A 131 18.86 -13.11 5.64
C ASN A 131 17.52 -13.86 5.75
N PRO A 132 17.17 -14.41 6.93
CA PRO A 132 15.88 -15.08 7.09
C PRO A 132 14.75 -14.05 7.00
N SER A 133 13.66 -14.42 6.33
CA SER A 133 12.39 -13.72 6.43
C SER A 133 11.84 -13.78 7.86
N ASP A 134 10.93 -12.85 8.18
CA ASP A 134 10.13 -12.91 9.40
C ASP A 134 9.32 -14.22 9.43
N LYS A 135 9.12 -14.78 10.62
CA LYS A 135 8.48 -16.09 10.81
C LYS A 135 7.28 -15.98 11.71
N PHE A 136 6.23 -16.72 11.37
CA PHE A 136 5.12 -16.98 12.26
C PHE A 136 5.18 -18.46 12.66
N PHE A 137 4.94 -18.71 13.94
CA PHE A 137 4.83 -20.06 14.50
C PHE A 137 3.39 -20.30 14.92
N SER A 138 2.83 -21.44 14.55
CA SER A 138 1.57 -21.95 15.07
C SER A 138 1.79 -23.09 16.05
N PHE A 139 0.92 -23.15 17.05
CA PHE A 139 0.87 -24.21 18.06
C PHE A 139 -0.50 -24.88 17.95
N THR A 140 -0.54 -26.16 17.60
CA THR A 140 -1.79 -26.92 17.40
C THR A 140 -1.81 -28.18 18.26
N ILE A 141 -3.02 -28.66 18.59
CA ILE A 141 -3.27 -29.98 19.17
C ILE A 141 -3.89 -30.85 18.08
N GLY A 142 -3.30 -32.01 17.79
CA GLY A 142 -3.65 -32.82 16.60
C GLY A 142 -2.89 -32.41 15.34
N ASP A 143 -2.99 -33.20 14.27
CA ASP A 143 -2.09 -33.15 13.11
C ASP A 143 -2.49 -32.16 11.99
N VAL A 144 -3.37 -31.20 12.30
CA VAL A 144 -3.73 -30.14 11.35
C VAL A 144 -2.70 -29.02 11.37
N ASN A 145 -2.45 -28.45 10.19
CA ASN A 145 -1.69 -27.22 10.04
C ASN A 145 -2.61 -26.04 10.38
N PHE A 146 -2.12 -24.98 11.03
CA PHE A 146 -2.90 -23.76 11.32
C PHE A 146 -2.18 -22.54 10.77
N LEU A 147 -2.91 -21.68 10.04
CA LEU A 147 -2.42 -20.41 9.52
C LEU A 147 -2.98 -19.24 10.36
N PRO A 148 -2.15 -18.56 11.18
CA PRO A 148 -2.62 -17.49 12.05
C PRO A 148 -3.25 -16.28 11.34
N GLN A 149 -2.93 -16.07 10.07
CA GLN A 149 -3.37 -14.92 9.26
C GLN A 149 -4.82 -15.07 8.79
N THR A 150 -5.25 -16.28 8.43
CA THR A 150 -6.66 -16.58 8.08
C THR A 150 -7.46 -17.10 9.27
N GLY A 151 -6.78 -17.67 10.27
CA GLY A 151 -7.43 -18.37 11.38
C GLY A 151 -7.96 -19.76 10.99
N HIS A 152 -7.61 -20.25 9.79
CA HIS A 152 -8.08 -21.52 9.24
C HIS A 152 -7.09 -22.66 9.50
N TYR A 153 -7.62 -23.89 9.42
CA TYR A 153 -6.90 -25.14 9.62
C TYR A 153 -6.85 -25.94 8.32
N TYR A 154 -5.71 -26.56 8.01
CA TYR A 154 -5.51 -27.31 6.77
C TYR A 154 -5.04 -28.75 7.08
N GLU A 155 -5.68 -29.73 6.48
CA GLU A 155 -5.39 -31.16 6.61
C GLU A 155 -5.17 -31.80 5.23
N TYR A 156 -4.03 -32.47 5.03
CA TYR A 156 -3.83 -33.30 3.84
C TYR A 156 -4.37 -34.72 4.09
N VAL A 157 -5.39 -35.13 3.32
CA VAL A 157 -5.99 -36.46 3.43
C VAL A 157 -5.51 -37.36 2.28
N PRO A 158 -4.65 -38.36 2.55
CA PRO A 158 -4.15 -39.26 1.52
C PRO A 158 -5.25 -40.19 0.99
N SER A 159 -5.46 -40.18 -0.33
CA SER A 159 -6.44 -41.00 -1.03
C SER A 159 -6.03 -41.17 -2.50
N LEU A 160 -5.36 -42.28 -2.81
CA LEU A 160 -4.76 -42.51 -4.12
C LEU A 160 -5.83 -42.70 -5.21
N SER A 161 -5.73 -41.92 -6.29
CA SER A 161 -6.67 -41.90 -7.42
C SER A 161 -8.12 -41.52 -7.05
N ILE A 162 -8.31 -40.71 -5.99
CA ILE A 162 -9.60 -40.07 -5.74
C ILE A 162 -9.91 -39.04 -6.84
N THR A 163 -11.15 -38.99 -7.33
CA THR A 163 -11.57 -37.95 -8.29
C THR A 163 -11.87 -36.65 -7.57
N TRP A 164 -11.77 -35.49 -8.24
CA TRP A 164 -12.07 -34.20 -7.62
C TRP A 164 -13.48 -34.15 -7.02
N THR A 165 -14.50 -34.63 -7.76
CA THR A 165 -15.89 -34.69 -7.25
C THR A 165 -16.01 -35.56 -5.99
N SER A 166 -15.23 -36.65 -5.91
CA SER A 166 -15.23 -37.55 -4.75
C SER A 166 -14.49 -36.93 -3.57
N ALA A 167 -13.39 -36.20 -3.83
CA ALA A 167 -12.64 -35.45 -2.84
C ALA A 167 -13.48 -34.33 -2.22
N ARG A 168 -14.26 -33.60 -3.03
CA ARG A 168 -15.19 -32.57 -2.54
C ARG A 168 -16.20 -33.16 -1.56
N ALA A 169 -16.91 -34.20 -1.97
CA ALA A 169 -17.90 -34.87 -1.12
C ALA A 169 -17.26 -35.51 0.14
N ALA A 170 -15.99 -35.93 0.07
CA ALA A 170 -15.27 -36.47 1.21
C ALA A 170 -14.78 -35.38 2.18
N ALA A 171 -14.44 -34.18 1.70
CA ALA A 171 -14.10 -33.03 2.53
C ALA A 171 -15.33 -32.48 3.27
N GLU A 172 -16.46 -32.31 2.56
CA GLU A 172 -17.73 -31.78 3.08
C GLU A 172 -18.32 -32.54 4.29
N VAL A 173 -17.89 -33.78 4.54
CA VAL A 173 -18.33 -34.64 5.64
C VAL A 173 -17.31 -34.80 6.76
N ARG A 174 -16.14 -34.15 6.67
CA ARG A 174 -15.17 -34.09 7.77
C ARG A 174 -15.55 -32.99 8.75
N THR A 175 -15.20 -33.19 10.00
CA THR A 175 -15.32 -32.18 11.04
C THR A 175 -14.05 -32.12 11.89
N TYR A 176 -13.74 -30.95 12.41
CA TYR A 176 -12.60 -30.71 13.28
C TYR A 176 -13.03 -29.84 14.47
N PHE A 177 -13.17 -30.45 15.66
CA PHE A 177 -13.72 -29.82 16.87
C PHE A 177 -15.04 -29.04 16.68
N GLY A 178 -15.86 -29.46 15.71
CA GLY A 178 -17.14 -28.82 15.37
C GLY A 178 -17.09 -27.95 14.12
N LEU A 179 -15.91 -27.52 13.67
CA LEU A 179 -15.74 -26.88 12.36
C LEU A 179 -16.07 -27.87 11.23
N LYS A 180 -16.71 -27.40 10.16
CA LYS A 180 -17.01 -28.23 8.98
C LYS A 180 -15.90 -28.13 7.93
N GLY A 181 -15.47 -29.28 7.40
CA GLY A 181 -14.46 -29.35 6.35
C GLY A 181 -14.99 -29.02 4.94
N TYR A 182 -14.11 -28.51 4.08
CA TYR A 182 -14.33 -28.30 2.64
C TYR A 182 -13.00 -28.44 1.87
N LEU A 183 -13.01 -28.55 0.52
CA LEU A 183 -11.75 -28.54 -0.23
C LEU A 183 -11.13 -27.15 -0.16
N ALA A 184 -9.84 -27.09 0.19
CA ALA A 184 -9.17 -25.84 0.50
C ALA A 184 -9.22 -24.80 -0.64
N THR A 185 -9.40 -23.56 -0.25
CA THR A 185 -9.52 -22.36 -1.07
C THR A 185 -8.30 -21.50 -0.79
N ILE A 186 -7.43 -21.31 -1.79
CA ILE A 186 -6.09 -20.77 -1.55
C ILE A 186 -6.04 -19.33 -2.04
N THR A 187 -6.00 -18.37 -1.10
CA THR A 187 -6.16 -16.93 -1.39
C THR A 187 -4.87 -16.12 -1.21
N SER A 188 -3.80 -16.76 -0.75
CA SER A 188 -2.51 -16.13 -0.46
C SER A 188 -1.32 -17.08 -0.74
N ILE A 189 -0.11 -16.51 -0.83
CA ILE A 189 1.12 -17.30 -1.01
C ILE A 189 1.47 -18.07 0.26
N GLU A 190 1.08 -17.56 1.42
CA GLU A 190 1.21 -18.20 2.73
C GLU A 190 0.35 -19.46 2.83
N GLU A 191 -0.89 -19.43 2.35
CA GLU A 191 -1.74 -20.63 2.24
C GLU A 191 -1.16 -21.63 1.25
N ALA A 192 -0.73 -21.18 0.07
CA ALA A 192 -0.11 -22.05 -0.92
C ALA A 192 1.18 -22.73 -0.40
N GLN A 193 1.96 -22.03 0.42
CA GLN A 193 3.09 -22.59 1.15
C GLN A 193 2.60 -23.60 2.21
N LEU A 194 1.70 -23.23 3.12
CA LEU A 194 1.30 -24.09 4.24
C LEU A 194 0.52 -25.36 3.83
N SER A 195 -0.37 -25.21 2.85
CA SER A 195 -1.30 -26.25 2.41
C SER A 195 -0.80 -27.03 1.19
N GLY A 196 0.19 -26.49 0.47
CA GLY A 196 0.74 -27.09 -0.76
C GLY A 196 2.21 -27.51 -0.63
N GLU A 197 3.11 -26.56 -0.35
CA GLU A 197 4.55 -26.86 -0.19
C GLU A 197 4.85 -27.67 1.08
N GLN A 198 4.25 -27.27 2.21
CA GLN A 198 4.42 -27.86 3.53
C GLN A 198 3.43 -28.99 3.83
N ALA A 199 2.62 -29.41 2.86
CA ALA A 199 1.71 -30.54 3.01
C ALA A 199 2.36 -31.87 2.61
N ALA A 200 1.85 -32.97 3.16
CA ALA A 200 2.43 -34.30 2.96
C ALA A 200 2.30 -34.87 1.53
N GLY A 201 1.63 -34.19 0.59
CA GLY A 201 1.57 -34.63 -0.80
C GLY A 201 0.71 -33.80 -1.75
N ALA A 202 0.72 -34.21 -3.02
CA ALA A 202 -0.08 -33.63 -4.09
C ALA A 202 -1.57 -33.97 -3.91
N GLY A 203 -2.46 -32.99 -4.05
CA GLY A 203 -3.89 -33.23 -3.86
C GLY A 203 -4.80 -32.17 -4.46
N TRP A 204 -6.08 -32.52 -4.53
CA TRP A 204 -7.14 -31.61 -4.97
C TRP A 204 -7.37 -30.46 -4.01
N ILE A 205 -7.65 -29.28 -4.59
CA ILE A 205 -8.11 -28.06 -3.92
C ILE A 205 -9.43 -27.61 -4.56
N GLY A 206 -10.10 -26.61 -3.99
CA GLY A 206 -11.47 -26.22 -4.34
C GLY A 206 -11.70 -25.61 -5.73
N GLY A 207 -10.65 -25.42 -6.55
CA GLY A 207 -10.72 -24.65 -7.78
C GLY A 207 -11.21 -25.45 -9.00
N SER A 208 -12.06 -24.85 -9.82
CA SER A 208 -12.51 -25.43 -11.10
C SER A 208 -13.03 -24.36 -12.08
N ASP A 209 -12.90 -24.58 -13.39
CA ASP A 209 -13.57 -23.82 -14.45
C ASP A 209 -14.66 -24.62 -15.21
N GLU A 210 -15.08 -25.80 -14.72
CA GLU A 210 -16.10 -26.68 -15.36
C GLU A 210 -17.41 -25.94 -15.71
N GLN A 211 -17.76 -24.90 -14.96
CA GLN A 211 -18.93 -24.07 -15.24
C GLN A 211 -18.79 -23.20 -16.50
N THR A 212 -17.58 -22.74 -16.81
CA THR A 212 -17.26 -21.82 -17.90
C THR A 212 -15.76 -21.88 -18.18
N GLU A 213 -15.39 -22.67 -19.19
CA GLU A 213 -14.04 -22.79 -19.77
C GLU A 213 -13.21 -21.50 -19.67
N GLY A 214 -12.06 -21.58 -18.99
CA GLY A 214 -11.15 -20.46 -18.79
C GLY A 214 -11.63 -19.43 -17.75
N VAL A 215 -12.65 -19.70 -16.94
CA VAL A 215 -13.07 -18.84 -15.81
C VAL A 215 -13.05 -19.66 -14.52
N TRP A 216 -11.88 -19.69 -13.89
CA TRP A 216 -11.58 -20.49 -12.72
C TRP A 216 -12.15 -19.89 -11.45
N LYS A 217 -12.91 -20.69 -10.71
CA LYS A 217 -13.58 -20.29 -9.48
C LYS A 217 -13.31 -21.25 -8.34
N TRP A 218 -13.37 -20.74 -7.11
CA TRP A 218 -13.52 -21.57 -5.93
C TRP A 218 -14.92 -22.17 -5.90
N MET A 219 -15.01 -23.49 -5.72
CA MET A 219 -16.27 -24.26 -5.77
C MET A 219 -16.71 -24.79 -4.39
N THR A 220 -15.97 -24.41 -3.36
CA THR A 220 -16.06 -24.86 -1.96
C THR A 220 -15.68 -23.71 -1.04
N GLY A 221 -15.88 -23.89 0.27
CA GLY A 221 -15.51 -22.89 1.29
C GLY A 221 -16.38 -21.64 1.32
N PRO A 222 -16.04 -20.68 2.19
CA PRO A 222 -16.63 -19.34 2.23
C PRO A 222 -16.50 -18.59 0.89
N GLU A 223 -15.43 -18.84 0.13
CA GLU A 223 -15.08 -18.20 -1.13
C GLU A 223 -15.84 -18.79 -2.34
N ALA A 224 -16.75 -19.74 -2.12
CA ALA A 224 -17.48 -20.45 -3.17
C ALA A 224 -18.20 -19.49 -4.15
N GLY A 225 -17.83 -19.55 -5.42
CA GLY A 225 -18.34 -18.73 -6.51
C GLY A 225 -17.43 -17.57 -6.92
N THR A 226 -16.40 -17.24 -6.12
CA THR A 226 -15.41 -16.20 -6.47
C THR A 226 -14.50 -16.68 -7.59
N THR A 227 -14.21 -15.80 -8.56
CA THR A 227 -13.27 -16.07 -9.67
C THR A 227 -11.85 -15.73 -9.22
N PHE A 228 -10.90 -16.65 -9.39
CA PHE A 228 -9.49 -16.43 -9.07
C PHE A 228 -8.58 -16.36 -10.30
N TRP A 229 -8.99 -16.86 -11.47
CA TRP A 229 -8.23 -16.74 -12.72
C TRP A 229 -9.12 -16.69 -13.97
N ASN A 230 -8.73 -15.88 -14.96
CA ASN A 230 -9.42 -15.74 -16.25
C ASN A 230 -8.45 -15.97 -17.42
N GLY A 231 -8.73 -16.96 -18.26
CA GLY A 231 -7.94 -17.37 -19.43
C GLY A 231 -7.15 -18.66 -19.20
N GLY A 232 -6.41 -19.10 -20.22
CA GLY A 232 -5.41 -20.17 -20.10
C GLY A 232 -4.06 -19.62 -19.60
N ILE A 233 -2.97 -20.19 -20.11
CA ILE A 233 -1.56 -19.89 -19.80
C ILE A 233 -1.19 -18.39 -19.71
N ASN A 234 -1.80 -17.53 -20.53
CA ASN A 234 -1.58 -16.07 -20.54
C ASN A 234 -2.77 -15.30 -19.97
N GLY A 235 -3.49 -15.90 -19.02
CA GLY A 235 -4.64 -15.31 -18.35
C GLY A 235 -4.27 -14.18 -17.38
N THR A 236 -5.30 -13.64 -16.74
CA THR A 236 -5.18 -12.64 -15.67
C THR A 236 -5.74 -13.19 -14.37
N THR A 237 -5.19 -12.71 -13.26
CA THR A 237 -5.59 -13.09 -11.90
C THR A 237 -6.41 -11.94 -11.29
N PRO A 238 -7.74 -12.07 -11.13
CA PRO A 238 -8.55 -11.04 -10.46
C PRO A 238 -8.30 -11.03 -8.94
N ASN A 239 -8.04 -12.21 -8.39
CA ASN A 239 -7.64 -12.44 -7.01
C ASN A 239 -6.28 -13.18 -7.02
N PHE A 240 -5.94 -13.92 -5.98
CA PHE A 240 -4.73 -14.76 -5.95
C PHE A 240 -4.89 -16.05 -6.77
N ALA A 241 -3.90 -16.35 -7.61
CA ALA A 241 -3.74 -17.65 -8.26
C ALA A 241 -2.27 -18.03 -8.29
N PHE A 242 -1.95 -19.30 -8.02
CA PHE A 242 -0.58 -19.79 -8.01
C PHE A 242 -0.39 -20.96 -8.98
N TRP A 243 -0.70 -20.71 -10.24
CA TRP A 243 -0.46 -21.66 -11.33
C TRP A 243 1.03 -21.91 -11.53
N ASN A 244 1.36 -23.15 -11.89
CA ASN A 244 2.70 -23.56 -12.25
C ASN A 244 3.10 -23.00 -13.63
N THR A 245 4.39 -23.07 -13.98
CA THR A 245 4.91 -22.54 -15.24
C THR A 245 4.30 -23.26 -16.45
N GLY A 246 3.38 -22.60 -17.13
CA GLY A 246 2.69 -23.13 -18.31
C GLY A 246 1.21 -23.46 -18.10
N GLU A 247 0.68 -23.31 -16.88
CA GLU A 247 -0.70 -23.65 -16.52
C GLU A 247 -1.57 -22.37 -16.33
N PRO A 248 -2.91 -22.44 -16.41
CA PRO A 248 -3.69 -23.60 -16.83
C PRO A 248 -3.61 -23.78 -18.35
N ASN A 249 -3.37 -25.02 -18.78
CA ASN A 249 -3.06 -25.35 -20.19
C ASN A 249 -4.24 -25.98 -20.96
N GLN A 250 -5.28 -26.45 -20.25
CA GLN A 250 -6.47 -27.14 -20.74
C GLN A 250 -6.17 -28.32 -21.70
N SER A 251 -5.17 -29.14 -21.37
CA SER A 251 -4.65 -30.24 -22.20
C SER A 251 -5.48 -31.52 -22.11
N GLY A 252 -6.79 -31.41 -22.33
CA GLY A 252 -7.69 -32.52 -22.56
C GLY A 252 -8.88 -32.61 -21.61
N ASP A 253 -9.69 -31.54 -21.51
CA ASP A 253 -10.79 -31.37 -20.54
C ASP A 253 -10.24 -31.41 -19.10
N GLU A 254 -9.49 -30.38 -18.72
CA GLU A 254 -8.72 -30.33 -17.46
C GLU A 254 -9.29 -29.34 -16.45
N ASP A 255 -10.57 -29.48 -16.12
CA ASP A 255 -11.35 -28.44 -15.43
C ASP A 255 -11.09 -28.24 -13.91
N TYR A 256 -10.06 -28.87 -13.32
CA TYR A 256 -9.92 -28.99 -11.86
C TYR A 256 -8.52 -28.70 -11.34
N ALA A 257 -8.42 -27.86 -10.30
CA ALA A 257 -7.14 -27.39 -9.76
C ALA A 257 -6.53 -28.41 -8.78
N HIS A 258 -5.25 -28.74 -8.99
CA HIS A 258 -4.51 -29.75 -8.23
C HIS A 258 -3.12 -29.22 -7.86
N VAL A 259 -2.75 -29.32 -6.58
CA VAL A 259 -1.41 -28.93 -6.13
C VAL A 259 -0.35 -29.82 -6.77
N THR A 260 0.70 -29.21 -7.35
CA THR A 260 1.85 -29.88 -7.94
C THR A 260 2.48 -30.92 -7.01
N ALA A 261 2.98 -32.03 -7.57
CA ALA A 261 3.70 -33.00 -6.76
C ALA A 261 5.07 -32.45 -6.32
N PRO A 262 5.57 -32.82 -5.13
CA PRO A 262 6.89 -32.41 -4.67
C PRO A 262 7.99 -32.67 -5.71
N GLY A 263 8.66 -31.60 -6.17
CA GLY A 263 9.70 -31.64 -7.19
C GLY A 263 9.23 -31.35 -8.64
N VAL A 264 7.94 -31.12 -8.86
CA VAL A 264 7.41 -30.66 -10.17
C VAL A 264 7.13 -29.16 -10.12
N GLY A 265 7.80 -28.40 -10.98
CA GLY A 265 7.52 -26.97 -11.13
C GLY A 265 7.89 -26.13 -9.90
N ILE A 266 7.04 -25.16 -9.59
CA ILE A 266 7.18 -24.30 -8.39
C ILE A 266 6.50 -25.02 -7.21
N PRO A 267 7.18 -25.26 -6.06
CA PRO A 267 6.54 -25.90 -4.91
C PRO A 267 5.27 -25.17 -4.45
N GLY A 268 4.21 -25.90 -4.11
CA GLY A 268 2.92 -25.35 -3.71
C GLY A 268 2.05 -24.79 -4.86
N SER A 269 2.60 -24.61 -6.07
CA SER A 269 1.85 -24.17 -7.25
C SER A 269 0.91 -25.25 -7.77
N TRP A 270 -0.02 -24.89 -8.66
CA TRP A 270 -1.09 -25.75 -9.12
C TRP A 270 -0.95 -26.09 -10.61
N ASN A 271 -1.43 -27.27 -10.99
CA ASN A 271 -1.75 -27.60 -12.38
C ASN A 271 -3.27 -27.78 -12.50
N ASP A 272 -3.80 -27.52 -13.67
CA ASP A 272 -5.13 -27.96 -14.07
C ASP A 272 -5.10 -29.45 -14.47
N LEU A 273 -6.15 -30.19 -14.14
CA LEU A 273 -6.28 -31.62 -14.39
C LEU A 273 -7.73 -32.02 -14.66
N SER A 274 -7.94 -33.06 -15.47
CA SER A 274 -9.26 -33.70 -15.60
C SER A 274 -9.75 -34.25 -14.24
N ASN A 275 -11.06 -34.43 -14.03
CA ASN A 275 -11.65 -34.91 -12.76
C ASN A 275 -10.99 -36.19 -12.18
N THR A 276 -10.41 -37.04 -13.03
CA THR A 276 -9.69 -38.26 -12.60
C THR A 276 -8.18 -38.07 -12.40
N GLY A 277 -7.62 -36.98 -12.92
CA GLY A 277 -6.18 -36.74 -13.04
C GLY A 277 -5.43 -37.81 -13.82
N GLY A 278 -4.11 -37.84 -13.65
CA GLY A 278 -3.23 -38.84 -14.23
C GLY A 278 -3.42 -40.24 -13.64
N THR A 279 -3.22 -41.28 -14.47
CA THR A 279 -3.34 -42.69 -14.02
C THR A 279 -2.14 -43.18 -13.20
N SER A 280 -0.99 -42.50 -13.27
CA SER A 280 0.21 -42.76 -12.48
C SER A 280 1.17 -41.57 -12.52
N GLY A 281 2.09 -41.49 -11.56
CA GLY A 281 3.16 -40.48 -11.54
C GLY A 281 2.79 -39.23 -10.74
N ASP A 282 3.23 -38.07 -11.22
CA ASP A 282 3.14 -36.81 -10.46
C ASP A 282 1.81 -36.08 -10.63
N TYR A 283 1.16 -36.27 -11.78
CA TYR A 283 -0.20 -35.79 -12.06
C TYR A 283 -1.30 -36.75 -11.56
N GLN A 284 -0.93 -37.85 -10.89
CA GLN A 284 -1.90 -38.74 -10.24
C GLN A 284 -2.34 -38.13 -8.90
N PRO A 285 -3.65 -37.95 -8.65
CA PRO A 285 -4.13 -37.50 -7.35
C PRO A 285 -3.70 -38.47 -6.24
N LYS A 286 -2.93 -37.98 -5.28
CA LYS A 286 -2.44 -38.77 -4.12
C LYS A 286 -3.32 -38.54 -2.88
N GLY A 287 -4.15 -37.50 -2.90
CA GLY A 287 -5.06 -37.13 -1.83
C GLY A 287 -5.83 -35.84 -2.15
N TYR A 288 -6.25 -35.15 -1.12
CA TYR A 288 -6.92 -33.85 -1.20
C TYR A 288 -6.65 -33.04 0.06
N ILE A 289 -6.73 -31.71 -0.06
CA ILE A 289 -6.48 -30.79 1.04
C ILE A 289 -7.83 -30.30 1.54
N VAL A 290 -8.05 -30.44 2.85
CA VAL A 290 -9.26 -30.04 3.54
C VAL A 290 -8.96 -28.82 4.38
N GLU A 291 -9.83 -27.83 4.29
CA GLU A 291 -9.78 -26.61 5.09
C GLU A 291 -10.96 -26.57 6.05
N TYR A 292 -10.76 -25.95 7.22
CA TYR A 292 -11.75 -25.78 8.27
C TYR A 292 -11.66 -24.36 8.85
N GLY A 293 -12.81 -23.73 9.04
CA GLY A 293 -12.93 -22.34 9.50
C GLY A 293 -13.70 -21.47 8.50
N GLY A 294 -14.05 -20.25 8.92
CA GLY A 294 -14.67 -19.24 8.06
C GLY A 294 -16.12 -19.52 7.61
N THR A 295 -16.70 -20.70 7.84
CA THR A 295 -18.05 -21.00 7.35
C THR A 295 -19.14 -20.47 8.30
N PRO A 296 -20.27 -19.93 7.79
CA PRO A 296 -21.33 -19.39 8.63
C PRO A 296 -21.89 -20.43 9.61
N GLY A 297 -21.71 -20.18 10.91
CA GLY A 297 -22.13 -21.06 12.00
C GLY A 297 -21.03 -21.96 12.58
N ASP A 298 -19.78 -21.84 12.11
CA ASP A 298 -18.63 -22.49 12.76
C ASP A 298 -18.46 -22.01 14.23
N PRO A 299 -18.16 -22.91 15.19
CA PRO A 299 -17.88 -22.52 16.56
C PRO A 299 -16.56 -21.74 16.69
N ILE A 300 -16.52 -20.77 17.61
CA ILE A 300 -15.27 -20.07 17.98
C ILE A 300 -14.40 -21.03 18.81
N LEU A 301 -13.23 -21.40 18.27
CA LEU A 301 -12.30 -22.33 18.90
C LEU A 301 -10.94 -21.70 19.17
N ASN A 302 -10.47 -21.78 20.42
CA ASN A 302 -9.13 -21.36 20.83
C ASN A 302 -8.16 -22.57 20.92
N ILE A 303 -8.35 -23.59 20.08
CA ILE A 303 -7.54 -24.83 20.05
C ILE A 303 -6.15 -24.64 19.41
N SER A 304 -5.78 -23.40 19.10
CA SER A 304 -4.49 -23.02 18.55
C SER A 304 -4.05 -21.66 19.05
N ALA A 305 -2.73 -21.46 19.04
CA ALA A 305 -2.13 -20.17 19.35
C ALA A 305 -1.01 -19.87 18.34
N SER A 306 -0.52 -18.63 18.33
CA SER A 306 0.58 -18.22 17.45
C SER A 306 1.52 -17.21 18.09
N THR A 307 2.70 -17.09 17.49
CA THR A 307 3.72 -16.08 17.83
C THR A 307 4.51 -15.71 16.58
N GLN A 308 5.20 -14.58 16.60
CA GLN A 308 6.03 -14.11 15.51
C GLN A 308 7.47 -13.85 15.97
N ILE A 309 8.44 -14.15 15.10
CA ILE A 309 9.75 -13.50 15.17
C ILE A 309 10.01 -12.67 13.92
N TYR A 310 10.68 -11.53 14.09
CA TYR A 310 11.00 -10.61 12.99
C TYR A 310 12.48 -10.26 12.97
N VAL A 311 13.03 -9.97 11.80
CA VAL A 311 14.39 -9.43 11.66
C VAL A 311 14.34 -7.93 11.41
N THR A 312 15.20 -7.19 12.11
CA THR A 312 15.37 -5.75 11.88
C THR A 312 15.96 -5.50 10.49
N LYS A 313 15.39 -4.55 9.73
CA LYS A 313 15.81 -4.25 8.34
C LYS A 313 16.31 -2.80 8.22
N MET A 314 17.13 -2.55 7.21
CA MET A 314 17.53 -1.20 6.82
C MET A 314 16.39 -0.53 6.05
N ALA A 315 16.06 0.73 6.39
CA ALA A 315 15.07 1.53 5.69
C ALA A 315 15.70 2.39 4.58
N THR A 316 16.77 3.14 4.90
CA THR A 316 17.48 3.98 3.92
C THR A 316 18.93 4.27 4.34
N THR A 317 19.75 4.69 3.38
CA THR A 317 21.17 5.03 3.54
C THR A 317 21.54 6.22 2.68
N ILE A 318 22.32 7.15 3.23
CA ILE A 318 22.75 8.38 2.55
C ILE A 318 24.27 8.36 2.37
N ALA A 319 24.70 8.34 1.10
CA ALA A 319 26.09 8.46 0.69
C ALA A 319 26.54 9.93 0.68
N ASN A 320 27.85 10.17 0.76
CA ASN A 320 28.40 11.53 0.81
C ASN A 320 29.79 11.60 0.14
N SER A 321 30.29 12.80 -0.16
CA SER A 321 31.56 13.01 -0.85
C SER A 321 32.46 14.07 -0.24
N SER A 322 33.77 13.99 -0.52
CA SER A 322 34.76 14.98 -0.10
C SER A 322 35.79 15.23 -1.22
N CYS A 323 36.41 16.42 -1.20
CA CYS A 323 37.42 16.83 -2.17
C CYS A 323 38.83 16.54 -1.65
N GLY A 324 39.54 15.63 -2.32
CA GLY A 324 40.85 15.15 -1.89
C GLY A 324 40.75 14.24 -0.66
N ALA A 325 41.91 13.91 -0.06
CA ALA A 325 41.93 13.03 1.10
C ALA A 325 41.25 13.70 2.31
N GLY A 326 40.22 13.06 2.86
CA GLY A 326 39.36 13.66 3.88
C GLY A 326 38.44 12.64 4.57
N SER A 327 37.75 13.11 5.61
CA SER A 327 36.65 12.38 6.24
C SER A 327 35.32 12.80 5.62
N VAL A 328 34.35 11.89 5.63
CA VAL A 328 32.98 12.11 5.12
C VAL A 328 31.97 11.63 6.17
N ILE A 329 30.78 12.23 6.20
CA ILE A 329 29.69 11.79 7.10
C ILE A 329 28.68 11.02 6.25
N LEU A 330 28.52 9.73 6.55
CA LEU A 330 27.52 8.84 5.96
C LEU A 330 26.34 8.70 6.92
N GLU A 331 25.14 8.49 6.40
CA GLU A 331 23.95 8.27 7.23
C GLU A 331 23.20 6.98 6.89
N ALA A 332 22.46 6.45 7.85
CA ALA A 332 21.72 5.19 7.74
C ALA A 332 20.58 5.14 8.77
N PHE A 333 19.44 4.56 8.38
CA PHE A 333 18.23 4.48 9.21
C PHE A 333 17.58 3.09 9.09
N ALA A 334 17.08 2.56 10.21
CA ALA A 334 16.42 1.26 10.28
C ALA A 334 14.89 1.38 10.11
N THR A 335 14.21 0.26 9.86
CA THR A 335 12.74 0.20 9.79
C THR A 335 12.07 0.30 11.16
N THR A 336 12.75 -0.11 12.25
CA THR A 336 12.23 0.02 13.63
C THR A 336 12.94 1.16 14.38
N PRO A 337 12.22 2.06 15.08
CA PRO A 337 12.84 3.16 15.84
C PRO A 337 13.71 2.72 17.02
N THR A 338 13.51 1.48 17.48
CA THR A 338 14.25 0.83 18.58
C THR A 338 15.60 0.27 18.15
N ALA A 339 15.84 0.11 16.84
CA ALA A 339 17.10 -0.40 16.33
C ALA A 339 18.20 0.66 16.27
N THR A 340 19.42 0.18 16.49
CA THR A 340 20.65 0.96 16.36
C THR A 340 21.38 0.56 15.07
N ILE A 341 21.96 1.52 14.34
CA ILE A 341 22.82 1.16 13.21
C ILE A 341 24.21 0.78 13.71
N LEU A 342 24.77 -0.30 13.18
CA LEU A 342 26.16 -0.73 13.36
C LEU A 342 26.91 -0.63 12.03
N TRP A 343 28.11 -0.05 12.07
CA TRP A 343 28.91 0.23 10.88
C TRP A 343 30.15 -0.65 10.79
N PHE A 344 30.43 -1.16 9.59
CA PHE A 344 31.49 -2.11 9.32
C PHE A 344 32.35 -1.70 8.11
N ASP A 345 33.60 -2.17 8.09
CA ASP A 345 34.57 -1.98 7.00
C ASP A 345 34.49 -3.05 5.88
N ALA A 346 33.59 -4.03 5.99
CA ALA A 346 33.40 -5.09 5.00
C ALA A 346 31.94 -5.57 4.93
N ALA A 347 31.54 -6.14 3.77
CA ALA A 347 30.21 -6.71 3.55
C ALA A 347 29.91 -7.89 4.48
N THR A 348 30.91 -8.74 4.71
CA THR A 348 30.87 -9.88 5.63
C THR A 348 32.19 -9.92 6.44
N GLY A 349 32.14 -10.39 7.69
CA GLY A 349 33.28 -10.32 8.59
C GLY A 349 33.61 -8.86 8.98
N GLY A 350 34.87 -8.45 8.84
CA GLY A 350 35.31 -7.07 9.10
C GLY A 350 35.30 -6.64 10.57
N ASN A 351 35.68 -5.39 10.82
CA ASN A 351 35.65 -4.74 12.12
C ASN A 351 34.38 -3.89 12.27
N LEU A 352 33.82 -3.85 13.47
CA LEU A 352 32.85 -2.83 13.86
C LEU A 352 33.59 -1.50 14.05
N ILE A 353 33.27 -0.50 13.24
CA ILE A 353 33.96 0.80 13.19
C ILE A 353 33.14 1.97 13.76
N GLY A 354 31.85 1.77 14.02
CA GLY A 354 30.97 2.81 14.58
C GLY A 354 29.56 2.31 14.86
N SER A 355 28.76 3.14 15.52
CA SER A 355 27.36 2.87 15.85
C SER A 355 26.53 4.16 15.91
N GLY A 356 25.25 4.07 15.56
CA GLY A 356 24.32 5.21 15.45
C GLY A 356 24.09 5.62 13.99
N ASN A 357 23.09 6.48 13.76
CA ASN A 357 22.58 6.80 12.42
C ASN A 357 23.60 7.54 11.52
N GLN A 358 24.71 8.05 12.08
CA GLN A 358 25.78 8.70 11.34
C GLN A 358 27.13 8.02 11.58
N LEU A 359 27.91 7.83 10.51
CA LEU A 359 29.32 7.45 10.57
C LEU A 359 30.18 8.57 9.99
N THR A 360 31.06 9.15 10.80
CA THR A 360 32.18 9.94 10.27
C THR A 360 33.32 8.99 9.91
N THR A 361 33.69 8.91 8.64
CA THR A 361 34.77 8.02 8.19
C THR A 361 36.13 8.48 8.74
N PRO A 362 37.11 7.58 8.88
CA PRO A 362 38.52 7.97 8.89
C PRO A 362 38.88 8.82 7.67
N VAL A 363 40.03 9.49 7.72
CA VAL A 363 40.58 10.19 6.54
C VAL A 363 40.93 9.17 5.47
N ILE A 364 40.15 9.13 4.40
CA ILE A 364 40.33 8.25 3.24
C ILE A 364 40.88 9.06 2.06
N ASN A 365 41.68 8.43 1.21
CA ASN A 365 42.31 9.05 0.03
C ASN A 365 41.81 8.47 -1.30
N THR A 366 40.91 7.48 -1.24
CA THR A 366 40.21 6.86 -2.37
C THR A 366 38.75 6.64 -1.97
N THR A 367 37.83 6.63 -2.93
CA THR A 367 36.44 6.23 -2.70
C THR A 367 36.41 4.87 -1.99
N THR A 368 35.71 4.81 -0.86
CA THR A 368 35.71 3.66 0.05
C THR A 368 34.27 3.27 0.39
N THR A 369 33.96 1.98 0.31
CA THR A 369 32.63 1.45 0.67
C THR A 369 32.63 0.98 2.12
N TYR A 370 31.64 1.45 2.87
CA TYR A 370 31.32 1.01 4.22
C TYR A 370 29.99 0.26 4.23
N TYR A 371 29.66 -0.41 5.33
CA TYR A 371 28.50 -1.28 5.40
C TYR A 371 27.71 -1.04 6.70
N ALA A 372 26.41 -0.80 6.59
CA ALA A 372 25.50 -0.54 7.71
C ALA A 372 24.61 -1.77 7.97
N LEU A 373 24.46 -2.15 9.24
CA LEU A 373 23.54 -3.19 9.72
C LEU A 373 22.54 -2.54 10.69
N ALA A 374 21.25 -2.79 10.50
CA ALA A 374 20.25 -2.48 11.52
C ALA A 374 20.32 -3.55 12.63
N SER A 375 20.57 -3.13 13.86
CA SER A 375 20.82 -4.00 15.00
C SER A 375 19.93 -3.62 16.17
N GLU A 376 19.06 -4.55 16.54
CA GLU A 376 18.22 -4.49 17.73
C GLU A 376 18.70 -5.54 18.74
N ASN A 377 18.59 -5.25 20.04
CA ASN A 377 19.12 -6.07 21.14
C ASN A 377 20.61 -6.51 21.00
N GLY A 378 21.41 -5.75 20.25
CA GLY A 378 22.84 -6.01 20.04
C GLY A 378 23.16 -7.08 18.98
N CYS A 379 22.24 -7.39 18.08
CA CYS A 379 22.48 -8.35 17.01
C CYS A 379 23.60 -7.92 16.05
N LEU A 380 24.63 -8.77 15.88
CA LEU A 380 25.81 -8.47 15.04
C LEU A 380 25.78 -9.19 13.67
N THR A 381 24.75 -9.99 13.42
CA THR A 381 24.57 -10.85 12.25
C THR A 381 23.35 -10.40 11.44
N GLY A 382 23.40 -10.58 10.13
CA GLY A 382 22.37 -10.09 9.20
C GLY A 382 22.98 -9.56 7.91
N VAL A 383 22.15 -9.11 6.98
CA VAL A 383 22.58 -8.44 5.75
C VAL A 383 23.00 -7.01 6.05
N ARG A 384 24.17 -6.62 5.54
CA ARG A 384 24.66 -5.24 5.63
C ARG A 384 24.43 -4.50 4.32
N THR A 385 23.82 -3.33 4.40
CA THR A 385 23.62 -2.44 3.24
C THR A 385 24.89 -1.64 2.98
N GLN A 386 25.34 -1.57 1.73
CA GLN A 386 26.50 -0.77 1.36
C GLN A 386 26.21 0.73 1.41
N VAL A 387 27.17 1.53 1.86
CA VAL A 387 27.12 3.00 1.85
C VAL A 387 28.48 3.52 1.39
N VAL A 388 28.51 4.36 0.36
CA VAL A 388 29.76 4.76 -0.31
C VAL A 388 30.21 6.14 0.16
N ALA A 389 31.48 6.25 0.55
CA ALA A 389 32.17 7.50 0.83
C ALA A 389 33.05 7.87 -0.37
N THR A 390 32.64 8.87 -1.15
CA THR A 390 33.28 9.23 -2.42
C THR A 390 34.39 10.26 -2.24
N ILE A 391 35.59 9.97 -2.74
CA ILE A 391 36.70 10.93 -2.78
C ILE A 391 36.89 11.45 -4.20
N ASN A 392 36.55 12.72 -4.38
CA ASN A 392 36.72 13.44 -5.64
C ASN A 392 38.16 13.98 -5.72
N SER A 393 38.84 13.75 -6.84
CA SER A 393 40.22 14.22 -7.04
C SER A 393 40.30 15.74 -7.15
N ILE A 394 41.20 16.36 -6.38
CA ILE A 394 41.52 17.79 -6.54
C ILE A 394 42.41 17.95 -7.78
N PRO A 395 42.02 18.79 -8.76
CA PRO A 395 42.86 19.07 -9.93
C PRO A 395 44.12 19.87 -9.55
N THR A 396 45.08 19.94 -10.47
CA THR A 396 46.37 20.64 -10.31
C THR A 396 46.74 21.39 -11.59
N ILE A 397 47.39 22.55 -11.48
CA ILE A 397 47.99 23.24 -12.63
C ILE A 397 49.32 22.55 -12.97
N THR A 398 49.46 22.06 -14.19
CA THR A 398 50.60 21.25 -14.66
C THR A 398 51.65 22.07 -15.41
N SER A 399 51.25 23.16 -16.07
CA SER A 399 52.17 24.10 -16.72
C SER A 399 51.56 25.48 -16.89
N THR A 400 52.41 26.51 -16.99
CA THR A 400 52.05 27.90 -17.28
C THR A 400 53.03 28.52 -18.28
N VAL A 401 52.56 29.48 -19.09
CA VAL A 401 53.37 30.20 -20.08
C VAL A 401 53.27 31.71 -19.83
N ASN A 402 54.43 32.32 -19.62
CA ASN A 402 54.59 33.78 -19.45
C ASN A 402 54.73 34.48 -20.81
N ALA A 403 54.44 35.78 -20.84
CA ALA A 403 54.60 36.63 -22.02
C ALA A 403 55.61 37.77 -21.79
N LEU A 404 56.03 38.41 -22.90
CA LEU A 404 56.96 39.54 -22.94
C LEU A 404 56.45 40.56 -23.97
N VAL A 405 56.53 41.86 -23.65
CA VAL A 405 56.17 42.97 -24.54
C VAL A 405 57.27 44.04 -24.54
N CYS A 406 57.47 44.76 -25.64
CA CYS A 406 58.39 45.89 -25.70
C CYS A 406 57.65 47.20 -25.36
N ASP A 407 58.25 48.03 -24.50
CA ASP A 407 57.79 49.33 -23.96
C ASP A 407 56.42 49.33 -23.24
N PHE A 408 55.32 48.93 -23.89
CA PHE A 408 54.00 48.70 -23.29
C PHE A 408 53.08 47.86 -24.21
N GLY A 409 52.16 47.09 -23.63
CA GLY A 409 51.13 46.34 -24.37
C GLY A 409 50.53 45.18 -23.58
N SER A 410 49.63 44.42 -24.21
CA SER A 410 49.04 43.20 -23.66
C SER A 410 49.79 41.95 -24.12
N GLY A 411 49.56 40.81 -23.45
CA GLY A 411 50.05 39.51 -23.92
C GLY A 411 49.14 38.35 -23.53
N ASN A 412 49.26 37.24 -24.26
CA ASN A 412 48.51 36.02 -23.99
C ASN A 412 49.29 35.15 -23.00
N LEU A 413 48.71 34.95 -21.82
CA LEU A 413 49.16 33.98 -20.84
C LEU A 413 48.43 32.66 -21.09
N SER A 414 49.04 31.52 -20.77
CA SER A 414 48.34 30.23 -20.81
C SER A 414 48.68 29.35 -19.62
N ALA A 415 47.77 28.42 -19.33
CA ALA A 415 47.90 27.43 -18.29
C ALA A 415 47.26 26.11 -18.73
N THR A 416 47.75 25.00 -18.17
CA THR A 416 47.18 23.67 -18.36
C THR A 416 46.92 23.04 -16.99
N ALA A 417 45.80 22.32 -16.85
CA ALA A 417 45.43 21.59 -15.65
C ALA A 417 45.49 20.07 -15.89
N SER A 418 45.59 19.29 -14.83
CA SER A 418 45.50 17.82 -14.89
C SER A 418 44.09 17.33 -15.22
N ALA A 419 43.06 18.09 -14.84
CA ALA A 419 41.67 17.95 -15.26
C ALA A 419 40.87 19.21 -14.84
N GLY A 420 39.64 19.35 -15.35
CA GLY A 420 38.73 20.45 -14.98
C GLY A 420 38.97 21.77 -15.71
N ASN A 421 38.14 22.77 -15.39
CA ASN A 421 38.17 24.10 -16.00
C ASN A 421 39.15 25.01 -15.26
N ILE A 422 39.97 25.78 -15.99
CA ILE A 422 40.93 26.74 -15.43
C ILE A 422 40.28 28.11 -15.26
N ASN A 423 40.43 28.74 -14.09
CA ASN A 423 39.93 30.09 -13.82
C ASN A 423 41.10 31.05 -13.51
N TRP A 424 41.00 32.29 -13.98
CA TRP A 424 42.05 33.31 -13.93
C TRP A 424 41.71 34.46 -12.97
N TYR A 425 42.71 34.99 -12.28
CA TYR A 425 42.55 36.00 -11.23
C TYR A 425 43.70 37.02 -11.23
N ASP A 426 43.42 38.23 -10.74
CA ASP A 426 44.40 39.28 -10.44
C ASP A 426 45.10 39.07 -9.08
N THR A 427 44.53 38.22 -8.24
CA THR A 427 44.90 38.05 -6.83
C THR A 427 45.21 36.59 -6.49
N PRO A 428 46.19 36.32 -5.60
CA PRO A 428 46.56 34.96 -5.22
C PRO A 428 45.49 34.24 -4.39
N THR A 429 44.57 35.00 -3.76
CA THR A 429 43.48 34.49 -2.91
C THR A 429 42.27 35.45 -2.99
N GLY A 430 41.06 34.91 -3.08
CA GLY A 430 39.82 35.70 -3.18
C GLY A 430 39.57 36.24 -4.59
N GLY A 431 38.89 37.38 -4.70
CA GLY A 431 38.58 38.02 -5.99
C GLY A 431 37.53 37.28 -6.83
N ILE A 432 37.09 37.93 -7.91
CA ILE A 432 36.22 37.33 -8.94
C ILE A 432 37.08 36.67 -10.03
N SER A 433 36.56 35.63 -10.70
CA SER A 433 37.21 35.09 -11.89
C SER A 433 37.21 36.15 -12.99
N LEU A 434 38.39 36.47 -13.53
CA LEU A 434 38.57 37.36 -14.66
C LEU A 434 38.25 36.67 -15.99
N HIS A 435 38.48 35.35 -16.05
CA HIS A 435 38.31 34.53 -17.24
C HIS A 435 38.32 33.04 -16.88
N THR A 436 37.64 32.20 -17.66
CA THR A 436 37.70 30.74 -17.52
C THR A 436 38.07 30.13 -18.88
N GLY A 437 39.15 29.34 -18.92
CA GLY A 437 39.74 28.78 -20.13
C GLY A 437 41.26 28.61 -20.03
N ASN A 438 41.88 27.88 -20.97
CA ASN A 438 43.32 27.57 -20.92
C ASN A 438 44.24 28.76 -21.27
N THR A 439 43.68 29.85 -21.80
CA THR A 439 44.42 31.04 -22.26
C THR A 439 43.74 32.30 -21.77
N PHE A 440 44.51 33.27 -21.30
CA PHE A 440 43.99 34.58 -20.88
C PHE A 440 44.83 35.71 -21.46
N THR A 441 44.16 36.62 -22.16
CA THR A 441 44.76 37.84 -22.71
C THR A 441 44.72 38.93 -21.65
N THR A 442 45.89 39.44 -21.25
CA THR A 442 45.93 40.54 -20.27
C THR A 442 45.39 41.84 -20.87
N PRO A 443 44.95 42.80 -20.03
CA PRO A 443 44.93 44.21 -20.40
C PRO A 443 46.30 44.72 -20.88
N SER A 444 46.32 45.90 -21.49
CA SER A 444 47.57 46.57 -21.90
C SER A 444 48.32 47.12 -20.68
N LEU A 445 49.61 46.79 -20.56
CA LEU A 445 50.43 47.05 -19.38
C LEU A 445 51.78 47.68 -19.79
N ASN A 446 52.24 48.66 -19.01
CA ASN A 446 53.53 49.36 -19.20
C ASN A 446 54.58 48.99 -18.13
N ASN A 447 54.26 48.02 -17.27
CA ASN A 447 55.11 47.45 -16.23
C ASN A 447 54.84 45.94 -16.14
N THR A 448 55.84 45.17 -15.69
CA THR A 448 55.70 43.72 -15.47
C THR A 448 54.61 43.42 -14.44
N THR A 449 53.66 42.53 -14.76
CA THR A 449 52.48 42.24 -13.92
C THR A 449 52.25 40.72 -13.81
N THR A 450 51.71 40.27 -12.67
CA THR A 450 51.44 38.87 -12.33
C THR A 450 49.94 38.60 -12.20
N TYR A 451 49.47 37.53 -12.83
CA TYR A 451 48.14 36.94 -12.69
C TYR A 451 48.23 35.55 -12.06
N TYR A 452 47.09 34.98 -11.68
CA TYR A 452 47.00 33.73 -10.92
C TYR A 452 45.93 32.80 -11.50
N VAL A 453 46.16 31.48 -11.49
CA VAL A 453 45.21 30.47 -11.99
C VAL A 453 44.91 29.36 -10.99
N ASP A 454 43.64 28.98 -10.84
CA ASP A 454 43.20 27.70 -10.27
C ASP A 454 42.51 26.83 -11.33
N ALA A 455 42.18 25.59 -10.96
CA ALA A 455 41.35 24.71 -11.76
C ALA A 455 40.27 24.05 -10.89
N THR A 456 39.09 23.77 -11.46
CA THR A 456 37.94 23.18 -10.78
C THR A 456 37.37 21.97 -11.53
N LEU A 457 37.12 20.87 -10.83
CA LEU A 457 36.49 19.64 -11.34
C LEU A 457 35.51 19.09 -10.29
N ASN A 458 34.26 18.81 -10.67
CA ASN A 458 33.25 18.19 -9.79
C ASN A 458 33.12 18.87 -8.40
N GLY A 459 33.18 20.22 -8.37
CA GLY A 459 33.15 21.02 -7.13
C GLY A 459 34.49 21.14 -6.40
N CYS A 460 35.54 20.42 -6.80
CA CYS A 460 36.86 20.46 -6.19
C CYS A 460 37.80 21.42 -6.93
N THR A 461 38.31 22.43 -6.23
CA THR A 461 39.24 23.45 -6.77
C THR A 461 40.66 23.26 -6.24
N THR A 462 41.68 23.59 -7.03
CA THR A 462 43.10 23.58 -6.59
C THR A 462 43.29 24.41 -5.31
N GLN A 463 44.04 23.90 -4.33
CA GLN A 463 44.21 24.58 -3.02
C GLN A 463 44.98 25.92 -3.10
N THR A 464 45.85 26.10 -4.09
CA THR A 464 46.65 27.32 -4.26
C THR A 464 46.72 27.71 -5.73
N ARG A 465 46.48 28.98 -6.05
CA ARG A 465 46.61 29.47 -7.42
C ARG A 465 48.08 29.54 -7.85
N THR A 466 48.34 29.22 -9.11
CA THR A 466 49.69 29.29 -9.72
C THR A 466 49.89 30.62 -10.43
N ALA A 467 51.05 31.26 -10.25
CA ALA A 467 51.34 32.57 -10.82
C ALA A 467 51.79 32.49 -12.30
N VAL A 468 51.40 33.49 -13.10
CA VAL A 468 51.76 33.66 -14.52
C VAL A 468 52.03 35.15 -14.80
N THR A 469 53.05 35.50 -15.60
CA THR A 469 53.56 36.89 -15.72
C THR A 469 53.68 37.42 -17.15
N LEU A 470 53.49 38.73 -17.30
CA LEU A 470 53.84 39.53 -18.48
C LEU A 470 55.01 40.47 -18.16
N ASN A 471 56.05 40.54 -19.01
CA ASN A 471 57.30 41.31 -18.81
C ASN A 471 57.50 42.48 -19.81
N VAL A 472 58.33 43.51 -19.53
CA VAL A 472 58.47 44.77 -20.34
C VAL A 472 59.94 45.28 -20.58
N GLN A 473 60.32 45.86 -21.75
CA GLN A 473 61.73 46.16 -22.23
C GLN A 473 61.92 47.40 -23.21
N LYS A 474 63.10 48.11 -23.37
CA LYS A 474 63.31 49.41 -24.15
C LYS A 474 64.72 49.67 -24.88
N THR A 475 64.86 50.51 -25.97
CA THR A 475 66.07 50.64 -26.94
C THR A 475 66.31 52.05 -27.72
N PRO A 476 67.50 52.41 -28.39
CA PRO A 476 67.83 53.74 -29.09
C PRO A 476 68.27 53.82 -30.65
N LEU A 477 68.56 55.02 -31.26
CA LEU A 477 68.51 55.59 -32.72
C LEU A 477 69.70 55.61 -33.82
N PRO A 478 69.48 55.87 -35.18
CA PRO A 478 70.45 56.03 -36.36
C PRO A 478 70.41 57.33 -37.33
N THR A 479 70.99 57.39 -38.60
CA THR A 479 71.30 58.63 -39.48
C THR A 479 71.20 58.62 -41.07
N ALA A 480 70.68 59.67 -41.80
CA ALA A 480 70.47 59.77 -43.32
C ALA A 480 70.19 61.20 -44.01
N PRO A 481 70.01 61.34 -45.38
CA PRO A 481 69.70 62.58 -46.20
C PRO A 481 68.19 62.99 -46.43
N ALA A 482 67.82 63.66 -47.55
CA ALA A 482 66.69 64.62 -47.59
C ALA A 482 65.43 64.48 -48.52
N ILE A 483 65.45 64.48 -49.89
CA ILE A 483 64.20 64.64 -50.74
C ILE A 483 64.27 63.91 -52.14
N GLN A 484 63.25 63.12 -52.59
CA GLN A 484 63.11 62.47 -53.95
C GLN A 484 61.63 62.36 -54.51
N THR A 485 61.34 61.85 -55.76
CA THR A 485 60.00 61.97 -56.47
C THR A 485 59.55 60.88 -57.52
N PHE A 486 58.26 60.40 -57.58
CA PHE A 486 57.73 59.35 -58.54
C PHE A 486 56.18 59.35 -58.89
N CYS A 487 55.64 58.34 -59.61
CA CYS A 487 54.20 57.96 -59.70
C CYS A 487 53.96 56.54 -59.13
N ASP A 488 52.82 56.26 -58.48
CA ASP A 488 52.65 55.03 -57.67
C ASP A 488 52.58 53.73 -58.48
N ILE A 489 51.84 53.72 -59.59
CA ILE A 489 51.74 52.55 -60.49
C ILE A 489 53.09 52.15 -61.13
N GLU A 490 54.12 53.00 -61.04
CA GLU A 490 55.48 52.73 -61.53
C GLU A 490 56.35 51.93 -60.53
N ASN A 491 55.97 51.85 -59.25
CA ASN A 491 56.59 51.00 -58.22
C ASN A 491 58.12 51.18 -57.95
N ALA A 492 58.67 52.40 -57.97
CA ALA A 492 60.06 52.69 -57.54
C ALA A 492 60.27 52.47 -56.01
N THR A 493 61.48 52.15 -55.48
CA THR A 493 61.64 51.48 -54.15
C THR A 493 62.66 52.07 -53.13
N PHE A 494 62.69 51.55 -51.88
CA PHE A 494 63.64 51.99 -50.82
C PHE A 494 65.12 51.70 -51.09
N ALA A 495 65.43 50.70 -51.91
CA ALA A 495 66.78 50.45 -52.44
C ALA A 495 67.25 51.60 -53.33
N ASP A 496 66.32 52.43 -53.80
CA ASP A 496 66.57 53.67 -54.53
C ASP A 496 66.73 54.90 -53.56
N LEU A 497 66.74 54.69 -52.23
CA LEU A 497 67.11 55.68 -51.17
C LEU A 497 68.53 55.43 -50.56
N THR A 498 68.94 56.18 -49.52
CA THR A 498 70.36 56.24 -49.05
C THR A 498 70.52 56.50 -47.51
N ILE A 499 71.34 55.72 -46.75
CA ILE A 499 71.42 55.75 -45.23
C ILE A 499 72.67 55.08 -44.57
N THR A 500 72.89 55.19 -43.23
CA THR A 500 73.92 54.47 -42.42
C THR A 500 73.48 54.08 -40.96
N GLY A 501 73.76 52.83 -40.50
CA GLY A 501 73.65 52.35 -39.10
C GLY A 501 73.71 50.80 -38.93
N THR A 502 73.14 50.20 -37.86
CA THR A 502 73.22 48.72 -37.58
C THR A 502 71.85 48.05 -37.58
N ASN A 503 71.67 46.95 -38.34
CA ASN A 503 70.36 46.37 -38.65
C ASN A 503 69.35 47.49 -38.93
N ILE A 504 69.68 48.32 -39.92
CA ILE A 504 68.85 49.46 -40.26
C ILE A 504 67.54 48.95 -40.81
N LEU A 505 66.51 49.54 -40.24
CA LEU A 505 65.15 49.38 -40.65
C LEU A 505 64.70 50.82 -40.96
N TRP A 506 64.13 51.01 -42.14
CA TRP A 506 63.46 52.24 -42.52
C TRP A 506 62.01 52.19 -42.02
N TYR A 507 61.34 53.33 -41.93
CA TYR A 507 60.04 53.47 -41.28
C TYR A 507 59.33 54.69 -41.85
N ALA A 508 58.00 54.68 -41.98
CA ALA A 508 57.28 55.86 -42.47
C ALA A 508 57.07 56.96 -41.40
N SER A 509 57.62 56.80 -40.20
CA SER A 509 57.36 57.67 -39.04
C SER A 509 58.54 57.76 -38.06
N SER A 510 58.66 58.90 -37.38
CA SER A 510 59.63 59.15 -36.29
C SER A 510 59.44 58.23 -35.09
N ILE A 511 58.29 57.58 -34.95
CA ILE A 511 57.96 56.62 -33.90
C ILE A 511 56.93 55.63 -34.48
N GLY A 512 57.16 54.31 -34.33
CA GLY A 512 56.16 53.28 -34.69
C GLY A 512 55.98 53.03 -36.20
N GLY A 513 55.59 51.79 -36.55
CA GLY A 513 55.62 51.25 -37.93
C GLY A 513 56.71 50.19 -38.10
N THR A 514 56.69 49.43 -39.19
CA THR A 514 57.64 48.34 -39.49
C THR A 514 58.82 48.79 -40.33
N ALA A 515 59.88 47.97 -40.28
CA ALA A 515 60.98 48.03 -41.23
C ALA A 515 60.46 48.03 -42.67
N LEU A 516 60.64 49.13 -43.38
CA LEU A 516 60.37 49.21 -44.81
C LEU A 516 61.47 48.41 -45.50
N ASN A 517 61.06 47.41 -46.28
CA ASN A 517 61.92 46.53 -47.02
C ASN A 517 62.73 47.33 -48.07
N GLU A 518 63.98 46.93 -48.34
CA GLU A 518 64.77 47.56 -49.41
C GLU A 518 64.07 47.44 -50.77
N THR A 519 63.23 46.42 -51.02
CA THR A 519 62.43 46.32 -52.26
C THR A 519 61.02 46.89 -52.17
N GLU A 520 60.62 47.59 -51.10
CA GLU A 520 59.28 48.19 -50.99
C GLU A 520 59.18 49.51 -51.77
N PRO A 521 58.00 49.86 -52.32
CA PRO A 521 57.85 51.07 -53.11
C PRO A 521 57.78 52.39 -52.32
N LEU A 522 58.18 53.47 -52.99
CA LEU A 522 58.23 54.85 -52.51
C LEU A 522 56.88 55.56 -52.67
N ILE A 523 56.58 56.45 -51.73
CA ILE A 523 55.35 57.26 -51.64
C ILE A 523 55.66 58.71 -51.21
N SER A 524 54.66 59.60 -51.25
CA SER A 524 54.77 61.00 -50.80
C SER A 524 54.96 61.17 -49.29
N THR A 525 56.14 60.90 -48.72
CA THR A 525 56.34 61.16 -47.29
C THR A 525 57.78 61.38 -46.83
N THR A 526 57.90 61.93 -45.62
CA THR A 526 59.10 61.77 -44.78
C THR A 526 59.11 60.36 -44.19
N TYR A 527 60.02 59.53 -44.68
CA TYR A 527 60.49 58.31 -44.04
C TYR A 527 61.46 58.63 -42.90
N TYR A 528 61.79 57.62 -42.11
CA TYR A 528 62.54 57.72 -40.88
C TYR A 528 63.30 56.40 -40.64
N ALA A 529 64.34 56.36 -39.81
CA ALA A 529 65.10 55.13 -39.56
C ALA A 529 65.30 54.79 -38.07
N SER A 530 65.37 53.50 -37.75
CA SER A 530 65.60 52.96 -36.39
C SER A 530 66.56 51.74 -36.39
N GLN A 531 66.86 51.18 -35.21
CA GLN A 531 67.69 50.00 -35.02
C GLN A 531 67.21 49.13 -33.82
N THR A 532 67.68 47.88 -33.73
CA THR A 532 67.16 46.86 -32.80
C THR A 532 68.25 46.21 -31.94
N VAL A 533 67.98 45.99 -30.64
CA VAL A 533 68.90 45.35 -29.69
C VAL A 533 68.12 44.41 -28.75
N ASN A 534 68.63 43.20 -28.49
CA ASN A 534 67.98 42.17 -27.64
C ASN A 534 66.47 42.00 -27.96
N THR A 535 66.15 41.84 -29.25
CA THR A 535 64.80 41.69 -29.82
C THR A 535 63.80 42.84 -29.63
N CYS A 536 64.11 43.90 -28.87
CA CYS A 536 63.28 45.10 -28.84
C CYS A 536 63.90 46.23 -29.67
N GLU A 537 63.08 46.82 -30.54
CA GLU A 537 63.41 47.94 -31.41
C GLU A 537 63.43 49.28 -30.64
N SER A 538 64.13 50.29 -31.15
CA SER A 538 64.17 51.62 -30.53
C SER A 538 62.87 52.40 -30.65
N SER A 539 62.38 52.98 -29.56
CA SER A 539 61.12 53.73 -29.52
C SER A 539 61.16 55.14 -30.14
N ALA A 540 62.24 55.51 -30.83
CA ALA A 540 62.36 56.77 -31.61
C ALA A 540 63.20 56.56 -32.89
N ARG A 541 62.95 57.38 -33.94
CA ARG A 541 63.43 57.20 -35.34
C ARG A 541 63.79 58.52 -36.05
N LEU A 542 64.66 58.51 -37.08
CA LEU A 542 65.27 59.70 -37.71
C LEU A 542 64.80 60.03 -39.17
N PRO A 543 64.30 61.25 -39.51
CA PRO A 543 63.63 61.66 -40.79
C PRO A 543 64.42 61.82 -42.12
N VAL A 544 63.74 61.61 -43.28
CA VAL A 544 64.14 61.68 -44.72
C VAL A 544 62.91 61.76 -45.69
N ALA A 545 62.73 62.74 -46.60
CA ALA A 545 61.51 62.95 -47.43
C ALA A 545 61.48 62.46 -48.91
N VAL A 546 60.27 62.26 -49.46
CA VAL A 546 59.92 61.75 -50.82
C VAL A 546 58.53 62.27 -51.30
N THR A 547 58.20 62.25 -52.60
CA THR A 547 56.93 62.75 -53.21
C THR A 547 56.44 61.95 -54.44
N VAL A 548 55.33 61.22 -54.33
CA VAL A 548 54.71 60.36 -55.35
C VAL A 548 53.23 60.70 -55.63
N PHE A 549 52.79 60.64 -56.90
CA PHE A 549 51.39 60.85 -57.34
C PHE A 549 50.59 59.53 -57.44
N GLU A 550 49.27 59.59 -57.20
CA GLU A 550 48.48 58.40 -56.83
C GLU A 550 47.41 57.94 -57.86
N THR A 551 47.36 56.64 -58.10
CA THR A 551 46.22 55.89 -58.66
C THR A 551 45.38 55.30 -57.52
N VAL A 552 44.15 54.85 -57.81
CA VAL A 552 43.36 54.08 -56.85
C VAL A 552 43.64 52.60 -57.06
N ILE A 553 44.42 51.97 -56.19
CA ILE A 553 44.61 50.51 -56.27
C ILE A 553 43.30 49.84 -55.86
N ILE A 554 42.53 49.39 -56.84
CA ILE A 554 41.27 48.69 -56.65
C ILE A 554 41.50 47.46 -55.75
N PRO A 555 40.70 47.25 -54.68
CA PRO A 555 40.80 46.05 -53.86
C PRO A 555 40.61 44.78 -54.70
N ASN A 556 41.22 43.66 -54.29
CA ASN A 556 40.91 42.36 -54.89
C ASN A 556 39.38 42.14 -54.89
N GLN A 557 38.85 41.51 -55.93
CA GLN A 557 37.39 41.36 -56.12
C GLN A 557 36.65 40.73 -54.93
N SER A 558 37.33 39.90 -54.12
CA SER A 558 36.83 39.30 -52.88
C SER A 558 36.71 40.26 -51.70
N ASN A 559 37.33 41.44 -51.79
CA ASN A 559 37.46 42.43 -50.72
C ASN A 559 36.59 43.68 -50.98
N ILE A 560 35.96 43.76 -52.15
CA ILE A 560 34.89 44.74 -52.40
C ILE A 560 33.62 44.05 -51.90
N PRO A 561 33.03 44.47 -50.76
CA PRO A 561 31.93 43.76 -50.16
C PRO A 561 30.72 43.83 -51.08
N ASN A 562 29.91 42.77 -51.08
CA ASN A 562 28.56 42.90 -51.59
C ASN A 562 27.82 43.93 -50.74
N LEU A 563 26.93 44.70 -51.32
CA LEU A 563 25.95 45.43 -50.53
C LEU A 563 24.78 44.48 -50.28
N GLU A 564 24.58 44.10 -49.03
CA GLU A 564 23.58 43.12 -48.64
C GLU A 564 22.52 43.76 -47.74
N LEU A 565 21.24 43.52 -48.05
CA LEU A 565 20.10 44.01 -47.28
C LEU A 565 19.06 42.89 -47.14
N CYS A 566 18.32 42.86 -46.02
CA CYS A 566 17.24 41.90 -45.85
C CYS A 566 16.02 42.27 -46.71
N ASP A 567 15.29 41.26 -47.16
CA ASP A 567 14.01 41.39 -47.87
C ASP A 567 12.90 41.85 -46.90
N THR A 568 12.85 43.16 -46.64
CA THR A 568 11.88 43.76 -45.71
C THR A 568 10.69 44.36 -46.45
N ASN A 569 9.52 44.37 -45.80
CA ASN A 569 8.25 44.98 -46.24
C ASN A 569 8.27 46.53 -46.45
N MET A 570 9.41 47.12 -46.76
CA MET A 570 9.58 48.55 -47.04
C MET A 570 9.19 48.93 -48.48
N ASP A 571 9.27 48.00 -49.44
CA ASP A 571 8.80 48.22 -50.81
C ASP A 571 7.32 47.79 -51.02
N GLY A 572 6.79 46.97 -50.10
CA GLY A 572 5.43 46.44 -50.10
C GLY A 572 5.34 44.90 -50.08
N ASP A 573 6.47 44.19 -50.09
CA ASP A 573 6.58 42.73 -49.94
C ASP A 573 7.80 42.40 -49.04
N ASP A 574 7.85 41.23 -48.42
CA ASP A 574 9.01 40.76 -47.63
C ASP A 574 9.53 39.38 -48.06
N THR A 575 9.24 39.03 -49.33
CA THR A 575 9.60 37.77 -49.99
C THR A 575 9.90 37.90 -51.50
N ASN A 576 9.94 39.12 -52.05
CA ASN A 576 9.99 39.33 -53.50
C ASN A 576 11.42 39.41 -54.09
N GLY A 577 12.45 39.52 -53.26
CA GLY A 577 13.86 39.62 -53.66
C GLY A 577 14.27 40.99 -54.25
N PHE A 578 13.55 42.08 -53.96
CA PHE A 578 13.81 43.43 -54.46
C PHE A 578 13.97 44.47 -53.34
N VAL A 579 15.09 45.20 -53.33
CA VAL A 579 15.39 46.26 -52.35
C VAL A 579 16.07 47.45 -53.05
N SER A 580 15.92 48.65 -52.49
CA SER A 580 16.63 49.85 -52.94
C SER A 580 18.02 49.94 -52.28
N PHE A 581 19.08 49.92 -53.08
CA PHE A 581 20.47 49.99 -52.62
C PHE A 581 21.09 51.37 -52.85
N ASP A 582 21.91 51.82 -51.90
CA ASP A 582 22.84 52.92 -52.10
C ASP A 582 24.20 52.36 -52.55
N LEU A 583 24.45 52.38 -53.86
CA LEU A 583 25.68 51.90 -54.48
C LEU A 583 26.91 52.74 -54.09
N THR A 584 26.70 53.96 -53.57
CA THR A 584 27.78 54.85 -53.15
C THR A 584 28.40 54.44 -51.81
N LEU A 585 27.73 53.57 -51.04
CA LEU A 585 28.30 52.97 -49.83
C LEU A 585 29.65 52.29 -50.08
N ASN A 586 29.82 51.71 -51.28
CA ASN A 586 31.08 51.11 -51.70
C ASN A 586 32.13 52.10 -52.24
N GLU A 587 31.83 53.40 -52.47
CA GLU A 587 32.85 54.38 -52.93
C GLU A 587 34.02 54.46 -51.95
N SER A 588 33.74 54.42 -50.64
CA SER A 588 34.76 54.44 -49.59
C SER A 588 35.72 53.24 -49.65
N VAL A 589 35.19 52.05 -50.01
CA VAL A 589 35.97 50.81 -50.18
C VAL A 589 36.72 50.82 -51.50
N LEU A 590 36.07 51.28 -52.58
CA LEU A 590 36.62 51.36 -53.92
C LEU A 590 37.75 52.39 -54.04
N LEU A 591 37.64 53.52 -53.33
CA LEU A 591 38.73 54.47 -53.08
C LEU A 591 39.93 53.81 -52.38
N ASN A 592 39.73 52.69 -51.70
CA ASN A 592 40.76 51.99 -50.93
C ASN A 592 41.56 52.93 -50.01
N GLY A 593 40.84 53.84 -49.33
CA GLY A 593 41.40 54.85 -48.42
C GLY A 593 41.90 56.16 -49.08
N LYS A 594 41.83 56.30 -50.40
CA LYS A 594 42.17 57.55 -51.12
C LYS A 594 41.09 58.62 -50.93
N SER A 595 41.43 59.90 -51.08
CA SER A 595 40.48 61.00 -50.82
C SER A 595 39.45 61.17 -51.94
N ALA A 596 38.15 61.14 -51.62
CA ALA A 596 37.07 61.38 -52.58
C ALA A 596 37.13 62.75 -53.29
N SER A 597 37.85 63.74 -52.74
CA SER A 597 38.10 65.03 -53.40
C SER A 597 39.07 64.93 -54.58
N ASP A 598 39.91 63.90 -54.57
CA ASP A 598 41.07 63.76 -55.44
C ASP A 598 40.80 62.76 -56.56
N PHE A 599 39.62 62.14 -56.56
CA PHE A 599 39.18 61.19 -57.57
C PHE A 599 37.71 61.41 -57.98
N THR A 600 37.29 60.88 -59.12
CA THR A 600 35.89 60.98 -59.61
C THR A 600 35.31 59.60 -59.93
N PHE A 601 34.07 59.34 -59.48
CA PHE A 601 33.37 58.06 -59.64
C PHE A 601 32.35 58.05 -60.79
N SER A 602 32.10 56.89 -61.40
CA SER A 602 31.01 56.68 -62.36
C SER A 602 30.55 55.22 -62.38
N TYR A 603 29.23 54.99 -62.30
CA TYR A 603 28.60 53.67 -62.11
C TYR A 603 27.81 53.19 -63.33
N PHE A 604 27.81 51.87 -63.57
CA PHE A 604 27.24 51.24 -64.76
C PHE A 604 26.60 49.87 -64.47
N THR A 605 25.65 49.46 -65.31
CA THR A 605 25.03 48.12 -65.25
C THR A 605 25.73 47.08 -66.14
N ASP A 606 26.77 47.46 -66.90
CA ASP A 606 27.51 46.58 -67.80
C ASP A 606 29.03 46.74 -67.71
N ALA A 607 29.75 45.64 -67.96
CA ALA A 607 31.21 45.56 -67.93
C ALA A 607 31.94 46.33 -69.04
N ALA A 608 31.22 46.85 -70.05
CA ALA A 608 31.81 47.70 -71.08
C ALA A 608 31.77 49.19 -70.70
N PHE A 609 31.23 49.52 -69.51
CA PHE A 609 31.07 50.89 -69.00
C PHE A 609 30.25 51.77 -69.98
N THR A 610 29.14 51.22 -70.52
CA THR A 610 28.34 51.89 -71.57
C THR A 610 26.95 52.39 -71.12
N ASN A 611 26.33 51.77 -70.11
CA ASN A 611 25.01 52.13 -69.59
C ASN A 611 25.12 52.73 -68.18
N PRO A 612 25.25 54.07 -68.05
CA PRO A 612 25.50 54.72 -66.77
C PRO A 612 24.26 54.77 -65.86
N ILE A 613 24.50 54.66 -64.55
CA ILE A 613 23.48 54.77 -63.50
C ILE A 613 23.42 56.22 -63.02
N ILE A 614 22.27 56.86 -63.21
CA ILE A 614 22.09 58.29 -62.93
C ILE A 614 21.89 58.57 -61.43
N THR A 615 21.30 57.62 -60.69
CA THR A 615 20.97 57.77 -59.26
C THR A 615 21.57 56.59 -58.47
N PRO A 616 22.90 56.54 -58.26
CA PRO A 616 23.53 55.42 -57.57
C PRO A 616 23.12 55.30 -56.09
N THR A 617 22.62 56.37 -55.46
CA THR A 617 22.22 56.40 -54.04
C THR A 617 20.86 55.76 -53.72
N ALA A 618 20.09 55.36 -54.73
CA ALA A 618 18.77 54.75 -54.55
C ALA A 618 18.43 53.87 -55.78
N PHE A 619 19.27 52.88 -56.03
CA PHE A 619 19.13 51.94 -57.13
C PHE A 619 18.40 50.68 -56.68
N THR A 620 17.16 50.48 -57.15
CA THR A 620 16.46 49.19 -57.01
C THR A 620 17.05 48.17 -57.97
N ASN A 621 17.36 46.96 -57.47
CA ASN A 621 17.80 45.86 -58.31
C ASN A 621 16.71 45.48 -59.35
N THR A 622 17.15 45.08 -60.54
CA THR A 622 16.28 44.63 -61.65
C THR A 622 16.30 43.12 -61.84
N VAL A 623 17.11 42.41 -61.04
CA VAL A 623 17.22 40.95 -60.97
C VAL A 623 17.01 40.54 -59.53
N GLN A 624 16.07 39.62 -59.27
CA GLN A 624 15.75 39.15 -57.91
C GLN A 624 16.98 38.55 -57.22
N PHE A 625 17.09 38.78 -55.91
CA PHE A 625 18.10 38.24 -54.99
C PHE A 625 19.56 38.65 -55.23
N SER A 626 20.04 38.80 -56.47
CA SER A 626 21.44 39.20 -56.72
C SER A 626 21.67 39.87 -58.09
N GLN A 627 22.50 40.92 -58.12
CA GLN A 627 22.88 41.65 -59.34
C GLN A 627 24.31 42.23 -59.25
N THR A 628 25.06 42.25 -60.36
CA THR A 628 26.41 42.82 -60.43
C THR A 628 26.42 44.26 -60.98
N MET A 629 27.24 45.13 -60.38
CA MET A 629 27.39 46.56 -60.67
C MET A 629 28.86 46.88 -61.03
N TYR A 630 29.09 47.87 -61.89
CA TYR A 630 30.44 48.23 -62.43
C TYR A 630 30.77 49.71 -62.18
N VAL A 631 32.06 50.04 -62.00
CA VAL A 631 32.49 51.39 -61.58
C VAL A 631 33.91 51.78 -62.06
N ARG A 632 34.14 53.05 -62.42
CA ARG A 632 35.46 53.62 -62.81
C ARG A 632 35.87 54.78 -61.90
N ILE A 633 37.18 54.95 -61.68
CA ILE A 633 37.79 55.92 -60.74
C ILE A 633 39.04 56.59 -61.35
N GLU A 634 39.07 57.93 -61.42
CA GLU A 634 40.13 58.73 -62.11
C GLU A 634 40.73 59.81 -61.20
N ASN A 635 42.06 60.06 -61.20
CA ASN A 635 42.71 61.09 -60.36
C ASN A 635 42.53 62.54 -60.90
N ASN A 636 42.10 63.45 -60.04
CA ASN A 636 41.75 64.83 -60.38
C ASN A 636 42.97 65.77 -60.58
N LEU A 637 44.14 65.45 -60.01
CA LEU A 637 45.38 66.22 -60.17
C LEU A 637 46.27 65.71 -61.31
N ASN A 638 46.13 64.44 -61.71
CA ASN A 638 46.78 63.86 -62.89
C ASN A 638 45.89 62.77 -63.52
N THR A 639 45.01 63.16 -64.44
CA THR A 639 43.96 62.29 -65.02
C THR A 639 44.46 61.11 -65.87
N THR A 640 45.77 61.00 -66.11
CA THR A 640 46.36 59.78 -66.70
C THR A 640 46.51 58.63 -65.70
N CYS A 641 46.30 58.89 -64.41
CA CYS A 641 46.30 57.92 -63.32
C CYS A 641 44.86 57.51 -62.96
N PHE A 642 44.38 56.36 -63.45
CA PHE A 642 42.98 55.89 -63.28
C PHE A 642 42.86 54.35 -63.17
N THR A 643 41.71 53.84 -62.72
CA THR A 643 41.41 52.40 -62.50
C THR A 643 39.90 52.04 -62.58
N GLU A 644 39.55 50.74 -62.56
CA GLU A 644 38.20 50.18 -62.84
C GLU A 644 37.85 48.95 -61.98
N ALA A 645 36.58 48.76 -61.59
CA ALA A 645 36.11 47.70 -60.67
C ALA A 645 34.65 47.24 -60.87
N SER A 646 34.22 46.23 -60.09
CA SER A 646 32.81 45.78 -59.97
C SER A 646 32.49 45.16 -58.59
N PHE A 647 31.21 44.99 -58.25
CA PHE A 647 30.73 44.29 -57.03
C PHE A 647 29.27 43.81 -57.19
N ASN A 648 28.76 42.99 -56.27
CA ASN A 648 27.35 42.57 -56.28
C ASN A 648 26.49 43.31 -55.24
N ILE A 649 25.20 43.41 -55.51
CA ILE A 649 24.16 43.71 -54.53
C ILE A 649 23.35 42.42 -54.29
N ILE A 650 22.99 42.14 -53.03
CA ILE A 650 22.32 40.89 -52.61
C ILE A 650 21.14 41.21 -51.70
N VAL A 651 20.01 40.54 -51.92
CA VAL A 651 18.83 40.60 -51.05
C VAL A 651 18.75 39.29 -50.26
N ASN A 652 18.88 39.38 -48.93
CA ASN A 652 18.91 38.25 -48.01
C ASN A 652 17.50 37.96 -47.46
N GLU A 653 17.09 36.69 -47.48
CA GLU A 653 15.77 36.25 -47.01
C GLU A 653 15.62 36.38 -45.48
N LEU A 654 14.40 36.70 -45.02
CA LEU A 654 14.05 36.68 -43.59
C LEU A 654 13.85 35.24 -43.06
N PRO A 655 14.17 34.95 -41.79
CA PRO A 655 13.87 33.64 -41.18
C PRO A 655 12.39 33.26 -41.29
N VAL A 656 12.10 31.98 -41.51
CA VAL A 656 10.73 31.43 -41.50
C VAL A 656 10.40 30.97 -40.08
N ILE A 657 9.42 31.62 -39.45
CA ILE A 657 9.00 31.33 -38.07
C ILE A 657 7.49 31.32 -37.93
N GLN A 658 6.98 30.73 -36.85
CA GLN A 658 5.63 30.96 -36.38
C GLN A 658 5.53 32.37 -35.76
N PRO A 659 4.52 33.20 -36.10
CA PRO A 659 4.42 34.56 -35.58
C PRO A 659 3.91 34.62 -34.12
N ASN A 660 3.18 33.59 -33.70
CA ASN A 660 2.65 33.43 -32.34
C ASN A 660 2.62 31.94 -32.00
N ILE A 661 3.08 31.57 -30.81
CA ILE A 661 2.99 30.23 -30.25
C ILE A 661 2.41 30.26 -28.83
N ILE A 662 1.90 29.11 -28.39
CA ILE A 662 1.62 28.83 -26.98
C ILE A 662 2.69 27.84 -26.53
N PHE A 663 3.41 28.16 -25.45
CA PHE A 663 4.39 27.29 -24.83
C PHE A 663 3.88 26.90 -23.44
N LYS A 664 3.71 25.60 -23.23
CA LYS A 664 3.05 25.03 -22.05
C LYS A 664 4.08 24.45 -21.09
N ASN A 665 3.80 24.50 -19.79
CA ASN A 665 4.55 23.75 -18.79
C ASN A 665 3.66 23.39 -17.59
N CYS A 666 4.08 22.42 -16.80
CA CYS A 666 3.38 21.97 -15.60
C CYS A 666 3.84 22.75 -14.36
N ASP A 667 2.91 22.94 -13.43
CA ASP A 667 3.20 23.36 -12.06
C ASP A 667 3.46 22.13 -11.18
N GLU A 668 4.75 21.85 -10.97
CA GLU A 668 5.25 20.64 -10.29
C GLU A 668 5.99 20.94 -8.98
N ASP A 669 5.98 22.19 -8.48
CA ASP A 669 6.79 22.56 -7.30
C ASP A 669 6.20 22.08 -5.96
N GLY A 670 4.98 21.53 -6.00
CA GLY A 670 4.22 21.04 -4.86
C GLY A 670 3.20 22.03 -4.30
N VAL A 671 3.11 23.23 -4.86
CA VAL A 671 2.15 24.28 -4.52
C VAL A 671 1.31 24.61 -5.77
N PRO A 672 0.00 24.29 -5.84
CA PRO A 672 -0.81 24.55 -7.03
C PRO A 672 -1.19 26.04 -7.14
N ASP A 673 -0.22 26.91 -7.43
CA ASP A 673 -0.39 28.36 -7.52
C ASP A 673 -0.39 28.92 -8.95
N GLY A 674 -0.02 28.10 -9.94
CA GLY A 674 0.00 28.46 -11.35
C GLY A 674 1.31 29.13 -11.80
N PHE A 675 2.37 29.04 -11.01
CA PHE A 675 3.69 29.54 -11.35
C PHE A 675 4.70 28.40 -11.51
N THR A 676 5.52 28.48 -12.56
CA THR A 676 6.57 27.50 -12.82
C THR A 676 7.76 28.16 -13.52
N ASN A 677 8.90 27.47 -13.51
CA ASN A 677 10.09 27.90 -14.23
C ASN A 677 10.08 27.30 -15.64
N TYR A 678 10.20 28.16 -16.64
CA TYR A 678 10.30 27.78 -18.05
C TYR A 678 11.75 27.81 -18.52
N ASN A 679 12.19 26.73 -19.18
CA ASN A 679 13.32 26.75 -20.08
C ASN A 679 12.82 27.16 -21.47
N LEU A 680 12.81 28.47 -21.75
CA LEU A 680 12.34 29.04 -23.01
C LEU A 680 13.10 28.50 -24.23
N ASN A 681 14.32 27.97 -24.07
CA ASN A 681 15.08 27.36 -25.17
C ASN A 681 14.37 26.15 -25.81
N GLU A 682 13.51 25.45 -25.07
CA GLU A 682 12.73 24.31 -25.61
C GLU A 682 11.66 24.78 -26.62
N ALA A 683 11.26 26.05 -26.58
CA ALA A 683 10.36 26.63 -27.57
C ALA A 683 11.04 26.91 -28.94
N ASN A 684 12.38 26.88 -29.02
CA ASN A 684 13.13 27.24 -30.24
C ASN A 684 12.71 26.40 -31.47
N ASP A 685 12.55 25.09 -31.30
CA ASP A 685 12.13 24.20 -32.39
C ASP A 685 10.67 24.46 -32.80
N VAL A 686 9.77 24.68 -31.84
CA VAL A 686 8.36 25.01 -32.13
C VAL A 686 8.26 26.32 -32.94
N ILE A 687 8.99 27.36 -32.52
CA ILE A 687 9.03 28.66 -33.21
C ILE A 687 9.52 28.53 -34.66
N SER A 688 10.45 27.61 -34.93
CA SER A 688 11.13 27.43 -36.21
C SER A 688 10.63 26.25 -37.06
N PHE A 689 9.47 25.66 -36.74
CA PHE A 689 8.93 24.47 -37.42
C PHE A 689 9.90 23.26 -37.40
N ASN A 690 10.59 23.05 -36.27
CA ASN A 690 11.65 22.05 -36.05
C ASN A 690 12.88 22.25 -36.96
N ASN A 691 13.21 23.50 -37.28
CA ASN A 691 14.36 23.87 -38.10
C ASN A 691 15.18 25.00 -37.46
N SER A 692 15.65 24.78 -36.23
CA SER A 692 16.44 25.71 -35.43
C SER A 692 17.91 25.85 -35.88
N ALA A 693 18.38 24.99 -36.78
CA ALA A 693 19.77 25.00 -37.26
C ALA A 693 20.08 26.28 -38.07
N GLY A 694 21.18 26.96 -37.72
CA GLY A 694 21.57 28.24 -38.34
C GLY A 694 20.78 29.45 -37.86
N LEU A 695 19.90 29.29 -36.86
CA LEU A 695 19.13 30.36 -36.25
C LEU A 695 19.61 30.64 -34.82
N THR A 696 19.70 31.92 -34.47
CA THR A 696 19.98 32.39 -33.11
C THR A 696 18.70 32.90 -32.47
N PHE A 697 18.38 32.40 -31.27
CA PHE A 697 17.18 32.74 -30.52
C PHE A 697 17.54 33.60 -29.31
N SER A 698 16.75 34.63 -29.05
CA SER A 698 16.88 35.50 -27.86
C SER A 698 15.51 35.97 -27.39
N TYR A 699 15.29 35.99 -26.07
CA TYR A 699 13.97 36.19 -25.46
C TYR A 699 13.91 37.53 -24.71
N TYR A 700 12.75 38.20 -24.76
CA TYR A 700 12.57 39.56 -24.25
C TYR A 700 11.19 39.74 -23.60
N ALA A 701 11.11 40.61 -22.59
CA ALA A 701 9.85 40.93 -21.92
C ALA A 701 8.91 41.83 -22.76
N THR A 702 9.45 42.57 -23.75
CA THR A 702 8.64 43.44 -24.61
C THR A 702 9.00 43.29 -26.09
N TRP A 703 8.03 43.56 -26.96
CA TRP A 703 8.25 43.57 -28.41
C TRP A 703 9.29 44.63 -28.84
N ASN A 704 9.32 45.79 -28.17
CA ASN A 704 10.28 46.84 -28.46
C ASN A 704 11.72 46.43 -28.12
N ASP A 705 11.91 45.75 -26.98
CA ASP A 705 13.20 45.18 -26.58
C ASP A 705 13.65 44.09 -27.58
N ALA A 706 12.73 43.22 -28.02
CA ALA A 706 12.99 42.22 -29.06
C ALA A 706 13.33 42.83 -30.43
N ASN A 707 12.69 43.94 -30.81
CA ASN A 707 12.99 44.63 -32.06
C ASN A 707 14.31 45.44 -32.00
N ALA A 708 14.72 45.88 -30.81
CA ALA A 708 15.97 46.59 -30.60
C ALA A 708 17.17 45.67 -30.26
N GLY A 709 16.94 44.42 -29.88
CA GLY A 709 17.97 43.49 -29.41
C GLY A 709 18.54 43.85 -28.03
N LEU A 710 17.74 44.47 -27.14
CA LEU A 710 18.19 45.01 -25.85
C LEU A 710 17.49 44.30 -24.68
N ASN A 711 18.12 44.21 -23.51
CA ASN A 711 17.51 43.66 -22.29
C ASN A 711 17.02 42.20 -22.43
N ALA A 712 17.84 41.32 -23.02
CA ALA A 712 17.51 39.90 -23.15
C ALA A 712 17.31 39.22 -21.78
N LEU A 713 16.32 38.33 -21.72
CA LEU A 713 15.98 37.50 -20.57
C LEU A 713 16.89 36.28 -20.47
N ASP A 714 16.99 35.70 -19.28
CA ASP A 714 17.56 34.36 -19.11
C ASP A 714 16.57 33.32 -19.66
N ALA A 715 16.92 32.71 -20.79
CA ALA A 715 16.09 31.71 -21.45
C ALA A 715 16.12 30.34 -20.74
N SER A 716 17.05 30.11 -19.81
CA SER A 716 17.16 28.83 -19.09
C SER A 716 16.31 28.76 -17.81
N LEU A 717 15.91 29.92 -17.27
CA LEU A 717 15.19 30.00 -16.00
C LEU A 717 14.27 31.23 -15.97
N TYR A 718 13.18 31.19 -16.74
CA TYR A 718 12.15 32.25 -16.73
C TYR A 718 10.93 31.84 -15.91
N ASN A 719 10.64 32.55 -14.81
CA ASN A 719 9.43 32.30 -14.03
C ASN A 719 8.27 33.21 -14.47
N ASN A 720 7.10 32.64 -14.73
CA ASN A 720 5.93 33.37 -15.25
C ASN A 720 5.25 34.31 -14.23
N THR A 721 5.67 34.35 -12.96
CA THR A 721 5.37 35.47 -12.04
C THR A 721 5.78 36.83 -12.61
N ASN A 722 6.74 36.86 -13.54
CA ASN A 722 7.19 38.07 -14.23
C ASN A 722 6.38 38.41 -15.50
N GLY A 723 5.43 37.55 -15.89
CA GLY A 723 4.58 37.71 -17.06
C GLY A 723 4.31 36.40 -17.82
N ASN A 724 3.12 36.28 -18.41
CA ASN A 724 2.74 35.12 -19.23
C ASN A 724 2.99 35.33 -20.74
N THR A 725 3.71 36.37 -21.15
CA THR A 725 4.03 36.64 -22.55
C THR A 725 5.48 37.11 -22.67
N VAL A 726 6.25 36.46 -23.52
CA VAL A 726 7.61 36.87 -23.90
C VAL A 726 7.72 36.93 -25.43
N TYR A 727 8.75 37.62 -25.92
CA TYR A 727 8.98 37.83 -27.35
C TYR A 727 10.32 37.20 -27.75
N ALA A 728 10.31 36.28 -28.69
CA ALA A 728 11.52 35.63 -29.19
C ALA A 728 11.98 36.29 -30.49
N ARG A 729 13.15 36.92 -30.48
CA ARG A 729 13.83 37.39 -31.69
C ARG A 729 14.63 36.23 -32.26
N VAL A 730 14.32 35.86 -33.51
CA VAL A 730 14.95 34.76 -34.24
C VAL A 730 15.72 35.36 -35.41
N GLU A 731 17.04 35.16 -35.43
CA GLU A 731 17.98 35.77 -36.36
C GLU A 731 18.77 34.71 -37.13
N ASN A 732 18.94 34.86 -38.44
CA ASN A 732 19.80 33.98 -39.25
C ASN A 732 21.25 34.49 -39.32
N GLU A 733 22.13 33.70 -39.93
CA GLU A 733 23.56 34.02 -40.12
C GLU A 733 23.81 35.37 -40.82
N ASN A 734 22.83 35.91 -41.55
CA ASN A 734 22.90 37.19 -42.26
C ASN A 734 22.36 38.39 -41.45
N ALA A 735 22.13 38.22 -40.15
CA ALA A 735 21.51 39.20 -39.24
C ALA A 735 20.07 39.63 -39.60
N CYS A 736 19.42 38.90 -40.52
CA CYS A 736 18.02 39.08 -40.83
C CYS A 736 17.18 38.37 -39.76
N TYR A 737 16.17 39.06 -39.21
CA TYR A 737 15.41 38.54 -38.07
C TYR A 737 13.89 38.67 -38.22
N ARG A 738 13.16 37.81 -37.51
CA ARG A 738 11.72 37.95 -37.23
C ARG A 738 11.47 37.82 -35.72
N ILE A 739 10.30 38.25 -35.26
CA ILE A 739 9.90 38.19 -33.84
C ILE A 739 8.68 37.29 -33.70
N CYS A 740 8.78 36.26 -32.86
CA CYS A 740 7.65 35.45 -32.41
C CYS A 740 7.09 36.01 -31.10
N THR A 741 5.77 35.97 -30.93
CA THR A 741 5.14 36.12 -29.61
C THR A 741 4.98 34.74 -28.97
N VAL A 742 5.47 34.55 -27.76
CA VAL A 742 5.38 33.30 -27.00
C VAL A 742 4.48 33.52 -25.80
N ASN A 743 3.32 32.88 -25.80
CA ASN A 743 2.39 32.92 -24.69
C ASN A 743 2.60 31.70 -23.79
N LEU A 744 2.91 31.94 -22.52
CA LEU A 744 3.17 30.92 -21.51
C LEU A 744 1.85 30.47 -20.88
N GLN A 745 1.62 29.16 -20.82
CA GLN A 745 0.44 28.56 -20.21
C GLN A 745 0.86 27.50 -19.19
N VAL A 746 0.48 27.70 -17.93
CA VAL A 746 0.72 26.74 -16.84
C VAL A 746 -0.55 25.95 -16.57
N SER A 747 -0.41 24.63 -16.40
CA SER A 747 -1.47 23.75 -15.88
C SER A 747 -1.07 23.21 -14.52
N THR A 748 -1.95 23.34 -13.53
CA THR A 748 -1.71 22.87 -12.15
C THR A 748 -2.45 21.56 -11.92
N THR A 749 -1.73 20.49 -11.64
CA THR A 749 -2.33 19.20 -11.29
C THR A 749 -1.73 18.58 -10.03
N SER A 750 -0.63 19.11 -9.50
CA SER A 750 -0.01 18.60 -8.26
C SER A 750 -0.88 18.82 -7.01
N PHE A 751 -1.05 17.78 -6.20
CA PHE A 751 -1.75 17.85 -4.92
C PHE A 751 -0.80 18.26 -3.78
N PRO A 752 -1.29 18.97 -2.74
CA PRO A 752 -0.51 19.23 -1.53
C PRO A 752 0.00 17.95 -0.88
N GLN A 753 1.20 17.98 -0.29
CA GLN A 753 1.82 16.81 0.34
C GLN A 753 0.92 16.20 1.42
N GLY A 754 0.54 14.93 1.24
CA GLY A 754 -0.32 14.20 2.17
C GLY A 754 -1.82 14.54 2.06
N TYR A 755 -2.25 15.24 1.01
CA TYR A 755 -3.68 15.46 0.75
C TYR A 755 -4.42 14.13 0.56
N LEU A 756 -5.53 13.95 1.28
CA LEU A 756 -6.40 12.79 1.22
C LEU A 756 -7.85 13.25 1.45
N GLN A 757 -8.76 12.86 0.55
CA GLN A 757 -10.20 13.06 0.72
C GLN A 757 -10.83 11.75 1.18
N GLU A 758 -11.41 11.75 2.38
CA GLU A 758 -12.13 10.59 2.91
C GLU A 758 -13.62 10.63 2.51
N LEU A 759 -14.19 9.48 2.19
CA LEU A 759 -15.62 9.25 2.05
C LEU A 759 -16.00 8.14 3.05
N GLU A 760 -16.92 8.44 3.96
CA GLU A 760 -17.35 7.53 5.02
C GLU A 760 -18.82 7.12 4.79
N ASN A 761 -19.12 5.83 4.96
CA ASN A 761 -20.49 5.31 5.03
C ASN A 761 -20.58 4.22 6.10
N CYS A 762 -21.80 3.90 6.53
CA CYS A 762 -22.06 2.72 7.37
C CYS A 762 -22.20 1.45 6.52
N ASP A 763 -21.87 0.31 7.12
CA ASP A 763 -22.30 -1.01 6.65
C ASP A 763 -23.79 -1.18 7.01
N ASP A 764 -24.71 -1.04 6.05
CA ASP A 764 -26.16 -1.05 6.29
C ASP A 764 -26.93 -2.17 5.58
N ASP A 765 -26.23 -3.12 4.95
CA ASP A 765 -26.87 -4.25 4.26
C ASP A 765 -27.23 -5.39 5.25
N THR A 766 -27.55 -6.60 4.79
CA THR A 766 -27.94 -7.70 5.69
C THR A 766 -26.78 -8.42 6.40
N VAL A 767 -25.53 -8.17 5.99
CA VAL A 767 -24.30 -8.77 6.50
C VAL A 767 -23.52 -7.69 7.29
N ILE A 768 -22.34 -8.01 7.80
CA ILE A 768 -21.33 -7.01 8.19
C ILE A 768 -20.02 -7.48 7.55
N ASP A 769 -19.88 -7.20 6.26
CA ASP A 769 -18.75 -7.63 5.43
C ASP A 769 -17.79 -6.47 5.08
N GLY A 770 -18.14 -5.24 5.47
CA GLY A 770 -17.34 -4.06 5.23
C GLY A 770 -17.42 -3.55 3.79
N PHE A 771 -18.42 -3.97 3.00
CA PHE A 771 -18.66 -3.48 1.64
C PHE A 771 -19.85 -2.51 1.57
N ARG A 772 -19.69 -1.42 0.80
CA ARG A 772 -20.71 -0.38 0.66
C ARG A 772 -20.56 0.39 -0.64
N GLU A 773 -21.69 0.87 -1.17
CA GLU A 773 -21.73 1.75 -2.33
C GLU A 773 -21.34 3.20 -1.98
N PHE A 774 -20.39 3.76 -2.74
CA PHE A 774 -19.90 5.13 -2.67
C PHE A 774 -20.15 5.90 -3.96
N ASN A 775 -20.49 7.17 -3.82
CA ASN A 775 -20.51 8.14 -4.92
C ASN A 775 -19.21 8.96 -4.93
N LEU A 776 -18.25 8.54 -5.76
CA LEU A 776 -16.93 9.16 -5.90
C LEU A 776 -17.01 10.60 -6.43
N SER A 777 -18.09 11.01 -7.11
CA SER A 777 -18.26 12.41 -7.55
C SER A 777 -18.30 13.42 -6.40
N ASN A 778 -18.64 12.96 -5.17
CA ASN A 778 -18.51 13.75 -3.95
C ASN A 778 -17.04 14.12 -3.66
N ALA A 779 -16.10 13.19 -3.90
CA ALA A 779 -14.67 13.47 -3.80
C ALA A 779 -14.17 14.34 -4.97
N SER A 780 -14.67 14.15 -6.20
CA SER A 780 -14.25 14.92 -7.38
C SER A 780 -14.38 16.44 -7.16
N THR A 781 -15.44 16.86 -6.48
CA THR A 781 -15.68 18.29 -6.17
C THR A 781 -14.63 18.84 -5.21
N SER A 782 -14.28 18.10 -4.16
CA SER A 782 -13.22 18.48 -3.22
C SER A 782 -11.84 18.46 -3.89
N LEU A 783 -11.53 17.42 -4.65
CA LEU A 783 -10.27 17.26 -5.38
C LEU A 783 -10.03 18.46 -6.30
N LEU A 784 -11.01 18.82 -7.13
CA LEU A 784 -10.94 19.97 -8.04
C LEU A 784 -10.83 21.33 -7.31
N SER A 785 -11.32 21.44 -6.07
CA SER A 785 -11.24 22.70 -5.30
C SER A 785 -9.83 23.08 -4.84
N ASN A 786 -8.85 22.18 -4.98
CA ASN A 786 -7.44 22.46 -4.69
C ASN A 786 -6.73 23.24 -5.82
N PHE A 787 -7.35 23.37 -7.00
CA PHE A 787 -6.72 23.98 -8.17
C PHE A 787 -7.35 25.35 -8.52
N PRO A 788 -6.57 26.31 -9.07
CA PRO A 788 -7.08 27.61 -9.51
C PRO A 788 -8.26 27.53 -10.49
N THR A 789 -9.31 28.31 -10.21
CA THR A 789 -10.54 28.35 -11.02
C THR A 789 -10.30 28.87 -12.43
N GLY A 790 -10.83 28.15 -13.44
CA GLY A 790 -10.75 28.53 -14.85
C GLY A 790 -9.94 27.56 -15.72
N GLN A 791 -9.34 26.53 -15.12
CA GLN A 791 -8.74 25.41 -15.83
C GLN A 791 -9.80 24.37 -16.23
N ASN A 792 -9.56 23.68 -17.35
CA ASN A 792 -10.37 22.57 -17.83
C ASN A 792 -9.71 21.27 -17.34
N LEU A 793 -10.18 20.75 -16.20
CA LEU A 793 -9.61 19.58 -15.50
C LEU A 793 -10.68 18.51 -15.27
N SER A 794 -10.28 17.25 -15.42
CA SER A 794 -11.08 16.05 -15.22
C SER A 794 -10.51 15.18 -14.09
N VAL A 795 -11.34 14.33 -13.49
CA VAL A 795 -10.97 13.48 -12.33
C VAL A 795 -11.28 12.02 -12.65
N HIS A 796 -10.24 11.19 -12.61
CA HIS A 796 -10.27 9.78 -12.94
C HIS A 796 -9.82 8.95 -11.73
N TYR A 797 -10.44 7.78 -11.54
CA TYR A 797 -10.26 6.95 -10.35
C TYR A 797 -9.75 5.55 -10.73
N PHE A 798 -8.79 5.05 -9.95
CA PHE A 798 -8.09 3.79 -10.20
C PHE A 798 -7.85 3.02 -8.89
N ARG A 799 -7.70 1.70 -9.01
CA ARG A 799 -7.47 0.81 -7.86
C ARG A 799 -6.02 0.83 -7.36
N ASN A 800 -5.08 1.17 -8.23
CA ASN A 800 -3.64 1.14 -7.94
C ASN A 800 -2.87 2.18 -8.75
N LEU A 801 -1.62 2.42 -8.34
CA LEU A 801 -0.68 3.36 -8.95
C LEU A 801 -0.40 3.08 -10.44
N ASN A 802 -0.22 1.80 -10.81
CA ASN A 802 0.19 1.41 -12.15
C ASN A 802 -0.93 1.65 -13.18
N ASP A 803 -2.17 1.30 -12.84
CA ASP A 803 -3.36 1.60 -13.63
C ASP A 803 -3.53 3.11 -13.87
N ALA A 804 -3.36 3.93 -12.82
CA ALA A 804 -3.43 5.39 -12.94
C ALA A 804 -2.30 5.98 -13.80
N GLN A 805 -1.09 5.39 -13.76
CA GLN A 805 0.05 5.82 -14.57
C GLN A 805 -0.11 5.45 -16.05
N LEU A 806 -0.77 4.32 -16.35
CA LEU A 806 -0.94 3.80 -17.70
C LEU A 806 -2.30 4.11 -18.33
N GLU A 807 -3.20 4.79 -17.60
CA GLU A 807 -4.61 5.05 -17.99
C GLU A 807 -5.39 3.76 -18.29
N GLN A 808 -5.15 2.71 -17.49
CA GLN A 808 -5.79 1.40 -17.65
C GLN A 808 -6.79 1.14 -16.52
N ASN A 809 -7.85 0.38 -16.84
CA ASN A 809 -8.81 -0.13 -15.85
C ASN A 809 -9.51 0.95 -14.98
N GLU A 810 -9.76 2.14 -15.55
CA GLU A 810 -10.45 3.25 -14.87
C GLU A 810 -11.81 2.83 -14.27
N ILE A 811 -12.12 3.35 -13.08
CA ILE A 811 -13.41 3.19 -12.42
C ILE A 811 -14.43 4.12 -13.08
N LEU A 812 -15.04 3.63 -14.16
CA LEU A 812 -16.04 4.37 -14.94
C LEU A 812 -17.37 4.59 -14.19
N ASN A 813 -17.76 3.67 -13.28
CA ASN A 813 -19.00 3.81 -12.50
C ASN A 813 -18.76 4.63 -11.22
N GLN A 814 -18.55 5.93 -11.37
CA GLN A 814 -18.21 6.81 -10.25
C GLN A 814 -19.37 7.08 -9.27
N THR A 815 -20.63 6.89 -9.66
CA THR A 815 -21.79 7.22 -8.81
C THR A 815 -22.25 6.10 -7.89
N SER A 816 -21.90 4.85 -8.21
CA SER A 816 -22.28 3.65 -7.45
C SER A 816 -21.11 2.65 -7.41
N TYR A 817 -19.96 3.13 -6.94
CA TYR A 817 -18.77 2.31 -6.77
C TYR A 817 -18.82 1.57 -5.44
N VAL A 818 -18.83 0.24 -5.45
CA VAL A 818 -18.68 -0.57 -4.23
C VAL A 818 -17.19 -0.75 -3.97
N ASN A 819 -16.74 -0.57 -2.72
CA ASN A 819 -15.35 -0.83 -2.36
C ASN A 819 -14.98 -2.31 -2.58
N GLU A 820 -13.72 -2.58 -2.90
CA GLU A 820 -13.19 -3.93 -3.20
C GLU A 820 -12.28 -4.47 -2.08
N THR A 821 -12.08 -3.68 -1.02
CA THR A 821 -11.38 -4.09 0.20
C THR A 821 -12.28 -3.77 1.39
N ALA A 822 -12.60 -4.78 2.19
CA ALA A 822 -13.51 -4.67 3.33
C ALA A 822 -13.06 -3.60 4.33
N PHE A 823 -14.02 -2.82 4.85
CA PHE A 823 -13.87 -1.74 5.82
C PHE A 823 -13.05 -0.51 5.39
N SER A 824 -12.01 -0.69 4.57
CA SER A 824 -11.17 0.42 4.11
C SER A 824 -10.50 0.13 2.77
N GLN A 825 -10.63 1.08 1.82
CA GLN A 825 -9.95 1.01 0.53
C GLN A 825 -9.41 2.39 0.13
N VAL A 826 -8.14 2.43 -0.28
CA VAL A 826 -7.52 3.61 -0.89
C VAL A 826 -7.68 3.53 -2.40
N LEU A 827 -8.20 4.60 -3.02
CA LEU A 827 -8.22 4.77 -4.47
C LEU A 827 -7.15 5.77 -4.91
N TYR A 828 -6.52 5.45 -6.05
CA TYR A 828 -5.62 6.35 -6.74
C TYR A 828 -6.43 7.29 -7.63
N VAL A 829 -6.14 8.58 -7.51
CA VAL A 829 -6.74 9.63 -8.31
C VAL A 829 -5.73 10.06 -9.36
N ARG A 830 -6.21 10.27 -10.58
CA ARG A 830 -5.53 11.05 -11.60
C ARG A 830 -6.38 12.28 -11.91
N VAL A 831 -5.79 13.47 -11.81
CA VAL A 831 -6.38 14.72 -12.31
C VAL A 831 -5.56 15.18 -13.49
N GLU A 832 -6.18 15.36 -14.63
CA GLU A 832 -5.51 15.80 -15.87
C GLU A 832 -6.26 16.94 -16.54
N SER A 833 -5.60 17.61 -17.47
CA SER A 833 -6.23 18.70 -18.22
C SER A 833 -6.80 18.22 -19.55
N ASP A 834 -8.12 18.31 -19.69
CA ASP A 834 -8.87 18.03 -20.93
C ASP A 834 -8.40 18.87 -22.13
N ASP A 835 -7.62 19.94 -21.90
CA ASP A 835 -7.07 20.79 -22.96
C ASP A 835 -5.82 20.19 -23.66
N ASN A 836 -5.17 19.15 -23.09
CA ASN A 836 -4.01 18.47 -23.71
C ASN A 836 -3.53 17.14 -23.08
N GLY A 837 -3.82 16.85 -21.81
CA GLY A 837 -3.34 15.65 -21.10
C GLY A 837 -1.83 15.62 -20.76
N GLU A 838 -1.07 16.69 -21.03
CA GLU A 838 0.40 16.69 -20.84
C GLU A 838 0.81 16.87 -19.37
N CYS A 839 -0.03 17.49 -18.54
CA CYS A 839 0.13 17.60 -17.09
C CYS A 839 -0.94 16.76 -16.38
N PHE A 840 -0.51 15.84 -15.52
CA PHE A 840 -1.39 15.02 -14.68
C PHE A 840 -0.89 14.93 -13.24
N GLY A 841 -1.81 14.99 -12.30
CA GLY A 841 -1.58 14.86 -10.86
C GLY A 841 -2.03 13.49 -10.42
N LEU A 842 -1.13 12.74 -9.79
CA LEU A 842 -1.38 11.34 -9.47
C LEU A 842 -1.00 11.01 -8.03
N GLY A 843 -1.93 10.37 -7.31
CA GLY A 843 -1.63 9.81 -6.00
C GLY A 843 -2.83 9.17 -5.30
N PRO A 844 -2.59 8.54 -4.13
CA PRO A 844 -3.61 7.92 -3.30
C PRO A 844 -4.43 8.99 -2.56
N HIS A 845 -5.30 9.69 -3.29
CA HIS A 845 -5.99 10.89 -2.79
C HIS A 845 -7.45 10.67 -2.39
N VAL A 846 -7.99 9.46 -2.50
CA VAL A 846 -9.29 9.10 -1.92
C VAL A 846 -9.17 7.89 -1.00
N LEU A 847 -9.74 8.01 0.20
CA LEU A 847 -9.96 6.92 1.14
C LEU A 847 -11.46 6.64 1.24
N LEU A 848 -11.85 5.39 1.05
CA LEU A 848 -13.19 4.89 1.32
C LEU A 848 -13.17 4.16 2.66
N THR A 849 -14.06 4.55 3.58
CA THR A 849 -14.17 3.97 4.92
C THR A 849 -15.59 3.47 5.14
N VAL A 850 -15.74 2.18 5.46
CA VAL A 850 -17.02 1.53 5.78
C VAL A 850 -17.04 1.21 7.27
N HIS A 851 -17.89 1.91 8.01
CA HIS A 851 -18.04 1.74 9.45
C HIS A 851 -18.98 0.57 9.76
N PRO A 852 -18.53 -0.44 10.52
CA PRO A 852 -19.37 -1.58 10.85
C PRO A 852 -20.57 -1.16 11.70
N ARG A 853 -21.70 -1.82 11.45
CA ARG A 853 -22.92 -1.68 12.24
C ARG A 853 -22.74 -2.21 13.68
N PRO A 854 -23.45 -1.65 14.68
CA PRO A 854 -23.46 -2.22 16.02
C PRO A 854 -23.92 -3.68 16.08
N GLU A 855 -23.09 -4.54 16.66
CA GLU A 855 -23.36 -5.95 16.89
C GLU A 855 -23.40 -6.22 18.40
N PHE A 856 -24.50 -6.77 18.90
CA PHE A 856 -24.75 -7.08 20.29
C PHE A 856 -25.78 -8.21 20.41
N GLU A 857 -25.81 -8.87 21.57
CA GLU A 857 -26.76 -9.95 21.88
C GLU A 857 -27.83 -9.47 22.87
N VAL A 858 -28.98 -10.15 22.90
CA VAL A 858 -30.04 -10.00 23.90
C VAL A 858 -30.59 -11.37 24.29
N ASP A 859 -31.09 -11.48 25.52
CA ASP A 859 -31.84 -12.67 25.93
C ASP A 859 -33.25 -12.61 25.31
N ASN A 860 -33.52 -13.53 24.37
CA ASN A 860 -34.78 -13.63 23.65
C ASN A 860 -35.91 -14.29 24.48
N SER A 861 -35.67 -14.64 25.75
CA SER A 861 -36.60 -15.35 26.63
C SER A 861 -36.75 -14.66 28.00
N ALA A 862 -37.55 -13.61 28.04
CA ALA A 862 -37.85 -12.87 29.27
C ALA A 862 -39.23 -13.25 29.83
N ILE A 863 -39.27 -13.74 31.08
CA ILE A 863 -40.52 -14.01 31.82
C ILE A 863 -40.78 -12.87 32.81
N TYR A 864 -41.97 -12.29 32.77
CA TYR A 864 -42.46 -11.35 33.78
C TYR A 864 -43.45 -12.03 34.73
N CYS A 865 -43.07 -12.19 36.00
CA CYS A 865 -43.97 -12.68 37.02
C CYS A 865 -44.96 -11.57 37.45
N LEU A 866 -46.27 -11.87 37.50
CA LEU A 866 -47.32 -10.89 37.85
C LEU A 866 -47.39 -10.51 39.35
N ASP A 867 -46.25 -10.44 40.05
CA ASP A 867 -46.15 -10.04 41.46
C ASP A 867 -45.79 -8.55 41.67
N ASN A 868 -45.66 -7.79 40.57
CA ASN A 868 -45.16 -6.41 40.47
C ASN A 868 -43.65 -6.24 40.70
N ASN A 869 -42.84 -7.31 40.66
CA ASN A 869 -41.38 -7.18 40.63
C ASN A 869 -40.91 -6.90 39.20
N PRO A 870 -40.34 -5.72 38.90
CA PRO A 870 -39.85 -5.41 37.56
C PRO A 870 -38.71 -6.36 37.15
N ILE A 871 -38.71 -6.75 35.88
CA ILE A 871 -37.59 -7.48 35.27
C ILE A 871 -36.68 -6.52 34.51
N THR A 872 -35.40 -6.89 34.37
CA THR A 872 -34.40 -6.11 33.63
C THR A 872 -34.00 -6.85 32.37
N LEU A 873 -34.40 -6.31 31.23
CA LEU A 873 -33.87 -6.68 29.91
C LEU A 873 -32.48 -6.05 29.79
N THR A 874 -31.50 -6.75 29.21
CA THR A 874 -30.15 -6.21 29.00
C THR A 874 -29.56 -6.70 27.69
N THR A 875 -28.68 -5.89 27.11
CA THR A 875 -27.79 -6.33 26.03
C THR A 875 -26.55 -7.02 26.61
N PHE A 876 -25.95 -7.90 25.81
CA PHE A 876 -24.75 -8.66 26.13
C PHE A 876 -23.76 -8.60 24.95
N ASN A 877 -22.49 -8.95 25.23
CA ASN A 877 -21.43 -9.13 24.24
C ASN A 877 -21.30 -8.03 23.14
N PRO A 878 -21.46 -6.73 23.43
CA PRO A 878 -21.37 -5.71 22.40
C PRO A 878 -19.95 -5.63 21.83
N LYS A 879 -19.82 -5.65 20.50
CA LYS A 879 -18.52 -5.60 19.80
C LYS A 879 -17.91 -4.19 19.75
N GLY A 880 -18.53 -3.20 20.38
CA GLY A 880 -18.10 -1.80 20.42
C GLY A 880 -18.85 -0.97 21.45
N ASN A 881 -18.54 0.31 21.51
CA ASN A 881 -19.25 1.27 22.38
C ASN A 881 -20.46 1.83 21.64
N TYR A 882 -21.66 1.45 22.09
CA TYR A 882 -22.92 1.85 21.46
C TYR A 882 -23.83 2.59 22.44
N THR A 883 -24.65 3.51 21.91
CA THR A 883 -25.85 4.00 22.60
C THR A 883 -27.02 3.10 22.25
N TYR A 884 -28.00 2.95 23.15
CA TYR A 884 -29.14 2.07 22.95
C TYR A 884 -30.45 2.85 23.03
N GLU A 885 -31.48 2.41 22.31
CA GLU A 885 -32.86 2.83 22.51
C GLU A 885 -33.76 1.60 22.62
N TRP A 886 -34.37 1.41 23.78
CA TRP A 886 -35.35 0.36 24.05
C TRP A 886 -36.76 0.92 23.88
N MET A 887 -37.60 0.24 23.11
CA MET A 887 -38.99 0.63 22.82
C MET A 887 -39.97 -0.47 23.24
N ASP A 888 -41.17 -0.06 23.67
CA ASP A 888 -42.31 -0.95 23.91
C ASP A 888 -43.09 -1.27 22.61
N GLU A 889 -44.14 -2.08 22.72
CA GLU A 889 -45.00 -2.49 21.60
C GLU A 889 -45.72 -1.31 20.90
N ASN A 890 -45.80 -0.14 21.55
CA ASN A 890 -46.37 1.09 20.98
C ASN A 890 -45.31 1.99 20.33
N GLY A 891 -44.03 1.59 20.33
CA GLY A 891 -42.90 2.40 19.87
C GLY A 891 -42.49 3.51 20.84
N GLN A 892 -42.89 3.45 22.12
CA GLN A 892 -42.47 4.42 23.12
C GLN A 892 -41.12 4.00 23.72
N ILE A 893 -40.14 4.91 23.74
CA ILE A 893 -38.85 4.67 24.37
C ILE A 893 -39.02 4.46 25.89
N VAL A 894 -38.59 3.30 26.39
CA VAL A 894 -38.62 2.89 27.80
C VAL A 894 -37.24 2.96 28.48
N SER A 895 -36.14 2.92 27.72
CA SER A 895 -34.77 3.13 28.23
C SER A 895 -33.82 3.58 27.12
N VAL A 896 -32.75 4.28 27.50
CA VAL A 896 -31.61 4.61 26.63
C VAL A 896 -30.26 4.07 27.16
N LEU A 897 -30.34 3.13 28.10
CA LEU A 897 -29.20 2.43 28.70
C LEU A 897 -29.04 1.06 28.01
N PRO A 898 -27.90 0.35 28.16
CA PRO A 898 -27.75 -1.04 27.72
C PRO A 898 -28.74 -2.03 28.38
N TYR A 899 -29.60 -1.55 29.28
CA TYR A 899 -30.66 -2.32 29.92
C TYR A 899 -31.96 -1.51 30.02
N ALA A 900 -33.10 -2.20 30.08
CA ALA A 900 -34.42 -1.64 30.29
C ALA A 900 -35.14 -2.39 31.42
N THR A 901 -35.80 -1.65 32.31
CA THR A 901 -36.56 -2.21 33.43
C THR A 901 -38.05 -2.14 33.11
N VAL A 902 -38.72 -3.29 33.01
CA VAL A 902 -40.11 -3.40 32.51
C VAL A 902 -41.03 -4.06 33.55
N VAL A 903 -42.33 -3.72 33.49
CA VAL A 903 -43.37 -4.08 34.49
C VAL A 903 -44.66 -4.63 33.85
N SER A 904 -44.56 -5.12 32.62
CA SER A 904 -45.66 -5.69 31.85
C SER A 904 -45.09 -6.61 30.78
N GLY A 905 -45.85 -7.63 30.36
CA GLY A 905 -45.58 -8.35 29.12
C GLY A 905 -45.81 -7.48 27.89
N GLY A 906 -45.37 -8.00 26.73
CA GLY A 906 -45.46 -7.32 25.44
C GLY A 906 -44.22 -7.59 24.58
N ASN A 907 -44.24 -7.12 23.35
CA ASN A 907 -43.08 -7.21 22.45
C ASN A 907 -42.18 -5.98 22.64
N TYR A 908 -40.94 -6.17 23.07
CA TYR A 908 -39.97 -5.11 23.25
C TYR A 908 -38.95 -5.14 22.11
N THR A 909 -38.46 -3.97 21.72
CA THR A 909 -37.47 -3.81 20.65
C THR A 909 -36.31 -2.97 21.11
N VAL A 910 -35.08 -3.33 20.74
CA VAL A 910 -33.89 -2.51 20.99
C VAL A 910 -33.17 -2.17 19.69
N LEU A 911 -32.75 -0.91 19.58
CA LEU A 911 -31.83 -0.40 18.57
C LEU A 911 -30.51 0.00 19.26
N ALA A 912 -29.38 -0.16 18.58
CA ALA A 912 -28.09 0.36 19.02
C ALA A 912 -27.48 1.27 17.95
N THR A 913 -26.77 2.32 18.36
CA THR A 913 -26.11 3.27 17.45
C THR A 913 -24.63 3.39 17.78
N SER A 914 -23.75 3.35 16.78
CA SER A 914 -22.30 3.53 16.94
C SER A 914 -21.93 5.00 17.16
N ASN A 915 -20.69 5.22 17.61
CA ASN A 915 -20.09 6.55 17.68
C ASN A 915 -19.93 7.25 16.30
N PHE A 916 -20.06 6.50 15.20
CA PHE A 916 -20.06 6.99 13.82
C PHE A 916 -21.48 7.20 13.26
N GLY A 917 -22.53 6.94 14.06
CA GLY A 917 -23.94 7.12 13.67
C GLY A 917 -24.58 5.93 12.96
N CYS A 918 -23.92 4.77 12.91
CA CYS A 918 -24.46 3.57 12.29
C CYS A 918 -25.45 2.86 13.23
N GLU A 919 -26.66 2.59 12.77
CA GLU A 919 -27.74 1.96 13.55
C GLU A 919 -27.79 0.44 13.30
N SER A 920 -28.00 -0.34 14.37
CA SER A 920 -28.29 -1.77 14.29
C SER A 920 -29.61 -2.02 13.55
N PHE A 921 -29.85 -3.26 13.12
CA PHE A 921 -31.25 -3.65 12.91
C PHE A 921 -32.01 -3.67 14.25
N PRO A 922 -33.33 -3.40 14.25
CA PRO A 922 -34.15 -3.52 15.43
C PRO A 922 -34.26 -4.99 15.85
N VAL A 923 -33.84 -5.30 17.09
CA VAL A 923 -33.97 -6.65 17.65
C VAL A 923 -35.21 -6.69 18.52
N SER A 924 -36.24 -7.45 18.11
CA SER A 924 -37.52 -7.58 18.80
C SER A 924 -37.69 -8.95 19.45
N PHE A 925 -38.16 -8.99 20.70
CA PHE A 925 -38.46 -10.24 21.41
C PHE A 925 -39.63 -10.09 22.41
N PRO A 926 -40.38 -11.18 22.69
CA PRO A 926 -41.52 -11.13 23.60
C PRO A 926 -41.10 -11.26 25.06
N VAL A 927 -41.67 -10.41 25.92
CA VAL A 927 -41.75 -10.64 27.37
C VAL A 927 -43.06 -11.36 27.65
N VAL A 928 -42.98 -12.59 28.16
CA VAL A 928 -44.14 -13.45 28.45
C VAL A 928 -44.53 -13.32 29.91
N GLU A 929 -45.82 -13.10 30.18
CA GLU A 929 -46.34 -13.02 31.55
C GLU A 929 -46.58 -14.42 32.14
N SER A 930 -46.14 -14.64 33.37
CA SER A 930 -46.38 -15.87 34.15
C SER A 930 -46.77 -15.52 35.60
N ALA A 931 -47.30 -16.48 36.35
CA ALA A 931 -47.79 -16.28 37.70
C ALA A 931 -47.82 -17.59 38.49
N ILE A 932 -47.70 -17.49 39.82
CA ILE A 932 -47.97 -18.60 40.74
C ILE A 932 -49.41 -19.10 40.57
N ALA A 933 -49.59 -20.44 40.56
CA ALA A 933 -50.89 -21.05 40.35
C ALA A 933 -51.91 -20.69 41.45
N ASN A 934 -53.14 -20.34 41.05
CA ASN A 934 -54.28 -20.12 41.94
C ASN A 934 -55.14 -21.39 42.04
N ILE A 935 -54.62 -22.41 42.74
CA ILE A 935 -55.30 -23.70 42.92
C ILE A 935 -56.26 -23.70 44.14
N THR A 936 -57.46 -24.24 43.96
CA THR A 936 -58.49 -24.34 45.00
C THR A 936 -59.08 -25.76 45.08
N SER A 937 -59.91 -26.03 46.09
CA SER A 937 -60.62 -27.30 46.23
C SER A 937 -61.67 -27.54 45.12
N GLU A 938 -62.11 -26.50 44.39
CA GLU A 938 -63.03 -26.65 43.26
C GLU A 938 -62.33 -27.20 42.01
N ASP A 939 -61.00 -27.05 41.94
CA ASP A 939 -60.15 -27.55 40.86
C ASP A 939 -59.74 -29.02 41.06
N ILE A 940 -60.13 -29.68 42.16
CA ILE A 940 -59.74 -31.05 42.49
C ILE A 940 -60.90 -32.03 42.35
N ILE A 941 -60.67 -33.12 41.61
CA ILE A 941 -61.55 -34.29 41.55
C ILE A 941 -60.89 -35.45 42.29
N ILE A 942 -61.46 -35.84 43.42
CA ILE A 942 -61.00 -37.01 44.21
C ILE A 942 -61.87 -38.22 43.91
N VAL A 943 -61.24 -39.34 43.54
CA VAL A 943 -61.84 -40.68 43.53
C VAL A 943 -61.31 -41.43 44.74
N GLU A 944 -62.19 -41.71 45.70
CA GLU A 944 -61.87 -42.37 46.98
C GLU A 944 -62.68 -43.65 47.19
N LEU A 945 -62.28 -44.46 48.18
CA LEU A 945 -62.92 -45.74 48.54
C LEU A 945 -63.03 -46.76 47.40
N SER A 946 -62.13 -46.68 46.41
CA SER A 946 -62.06 -47.62 45.29
C SER A 946 -60.85 -48.56 45.43
N ASP A 947 -60.64 -49.47 44.47
CA ASP A 947 -59.39 -50.26 44.41
C ASP A 947 -58.20 -49.45 43.83
N ASN A 948 -58.45 -48.26 43.29
CA ASN A 948 -57.43 -47.30 42.86
C ASN A 948 -57.88 -45.86 43.19
N ASN A 949 -57.54 -45.36 44.38
CA ASN A 949 -57.80 -43.96 44.71
C ASN A 949 -56.97 -43.04 43.80
N SER A 950 -57.55 -41.96 43.33
CA SER A 950 -56.85 -41.02 42.45
C SER A 950 -57.27 -39.57 42.66
N ILE A 951 -56.35 -38.66 42.34
CA ILE A 951 -56.55 -37.21 42.32
C ILE A 951 -56.41 -36.77 40.86
N THR A 952 -57.39 -36.05 40.33
CA THR A 952 -57.24 -35.25 39.10
C THR A 952 -57.29 -33.79 39.47
N ILE A 953 -56.32 -33.01 38.99
CA ILE A 953 -56.32 -31.56 39.06
C ILE A 953 -56.89 -31.06 37.73
N ASN A 954 -57.90 -30.20 37.77
CA ASN A 954 -58.43 -29.55 36.59
C ASN A 954 -57.54 -28.35 36.25
N ASN A 955 -56.93 -28.37 35.06
CA ASN A 955 -56.21 -27.22 34.49
C ASN A 955 -56.82 -26.81 33.12
N ASP A 956 -58.06 -27.22 32.83
CA ASP A 956 -58.72 -26.93 31.56
C ASP A 956 -59.07 -25.43 31.45
N ASN A 957 -58.60 -24.79 30.38
CA ASN A 957 -58.81 -23.37 30.07
C ASN A 957 -58.11 -22.38 31.03
N ASN A 958 -56.94 -22.76 31.58
CA ASN A 958 -56.10 -21.89 32.42
C ASN A 958 -56.81 -21.38 33.69
N ASN A 959 -57.70 -22.19 34.28
CA ASN A 959 -58.36 -21.89 35.55
C ASN A 959 -57.37 -21.70 36.71
N LEU A 960 -56.19 -22.35 36.64
CA LEU A 960 -55.11 -22.18 37.62
C LEU A 960 -54.31 -20.87 37.45
N GLY A 961 -54.52 -20.09 36.38
CA GLY A 961 -53.80 -18.83 36.13
C GLY A 961 -53.01 -18.82 34.82
N ILE A 962 -52.25 -17.74 34.59
CA ILE A 962 -51.32 -17.65 33.45
C ILE A 962 -49.95 -18.17 33.88
N GLY A 963 -49.54 -19.32 33.35
CA GLY A 963 -48.28 -19.98 33.68
C GLY A 963 -48.22 -21.38 33.06
N ASP A 964 -47.06 -22.04 33.14
CA ASP A 964 -46.90 -23.45 32.73
C ASP A 964 -46.63 -24.29 33.97
N TYR A 965 -47.59 -25.12 34.34
CA TYR A 965 -47.66 -25.75 35.66
C TYR A 965 -47.30 -27.24 35.61
N GLU A 966 -46.46 -27.64 36.56
CA GLU A 966 -46.18 -29.04 36.88
C GLU A 966 -46.62 -29.38 38.31
N PHE A 967 -46.92 -30.65 38.55
CA PHE A 967 -47.62 -31.11 39.75
C PHE A 967 -46.79 -32.14 40.52
N ALA A 968 -46.73 -31.99 41.85
CA ALA A 968 -46.16 -33.00 42.75
C ALA A 968 -47.11 -33.28 43.94
N LEU A 969 -46.93 -34.42 44.59
CA LEU A 969 -47.74 -34.87 45.73
C LEU A 969 -46.84 -35.18 46.94
N ASP A 970 -47.24 -34.68 48.12
CA ASP A 970 -46.65 -34.89 49.45
C ASP A 970 -45.18 -34.45 49.65
N ASN A 971 -44.49 -34.03 48.60
CA ASN A 971 -43.10 -33.58 48.64
C ASN A 971 -42.92 -32.32 47.78
N ILE A 972 -42.54 -31.21 48.42
CA ILE A 972 -42.22 -29.93 47.75
C ILE A 972 -41.02 -30.02 46.79
N ASN A 973 -40.12 -30.97 47.03
CA ASN A 973 -38.99 -31.31 46.15
C ASN A 973 -39.27 -32.61 45.38
N GLY A 974 -40.54 -32.89 45.06
CA GLY A 974 -40.98 -34.16 44.49
C GLY A 974 -40.42 -34.39 43.07
N PRO A 975 -40.56 -35.62 42.54
CA PRO A 975 -40.64 -35.77 41.10
C PRO A 975 -41.92 -35.08 40.63
N TYR A 976 -41.79 -33.87 40.09
CA TYR A 976 -42.88 -33.16 39.43
C TYR A 976 -43.26 -33.85 38.11
N GLN A 977 -44.50 -33.68 37.69
CA GLN A 977 -45.02 -34.21 36.43
C GLN A 977 -45.97 -33.20 35.76
N ASP A 978 -45.91 -33.13 34.42
CA ASP A 978 -46.84 -32.32 33.61
C ASP A 978 -48.29 -32.84 33.66
N GLN A 979 -48.47 -34.13 33.95
CA GLN A 979 -49.79 -34.75 33.96
C GLN A 979 -50.50 -34.40 35.28
N PRO A 980 -51.68 -33.74 35.23
CA PRO A 980 -52.41 -33.32 36.43
C PRO A 980 -53.21 -34.49 37.05
N TYR A 981 -52.59 -35.67 37.18
CA TYR A 981 -53.24 -36.90 37.61
C TYR A 981 -52.32 -37.78 38.46
N PHE A 982 -52.77 -38.12 39.66
CA PHE A 982 -52.08 -39.06 40.56
C PHE A 982 -52.97 -40.29 40.78
N ASP A 983 -52.45 -41.48 40.52
CA ASP A 983 -53.11 -42.76 40.81
C ASP A 983 -52.51 -43.45 42.04
N ARG A 984 -53.20 -44.49 42.53
CA ARG A 984 -52.81 -45.33 43.69
C ARG A 984 -52.54 -44.55 44.97
N VAL A 985 -53.20 -43.41 45.12
CA VAL A 985 -52.94 -42.50 46.23
C VAL A 985 -53.36 -43.14 47.56
N GLY A 986 -52.55 -42.90 48.59
CA GLY A 986 -52.86 -43.37 49.94
C GLY A 986 -54.22 -42.88 50.44
N ALA A 987 -54.75 -43.55 51.46
CA ALA A 987 -55.81 -42.95 52.27
C ALA A 987 -55.15 -42.20 53.44
N GLY A 988 -55.41 -40.90 53.55
CA GLY A 988 -54.65 -40.01 54.41
C GLY A 988 -54.93 -38.53 54.16
N ALA A 989 -54.13 -37.69 54.79
CA ALA A 989 -53.96 -36.29 54.41
C ALA A 989 -52.80 -36.21 53.41
N HIS A 990 -52.97 -35.43 52.35
CA HIS A 990 -52.02 -35.25 51.26
C HIS A 990 -51.87 -33.76 50.94
N ILE A 991 -50.74 -33.37 50.36
CA ILE A 991 -50.50 -31.99 49.90
C ILE A 991 -50.17 -32.01 48.42
N ILE A 992 -50.95 -31.29 47.63
CA ILE A 992 -50.65 -31.02 46.22
C ILE A 992 -49.71 -29.80 46.17
N TYR A 993 -48.63 -29.93 45.41
CA TYR A 993 -47.74 -28.83 45.04
C TYR A 993 -47.90 -28.55 43.54
N VAL A 994 -48.08 -27.28 43.19
CA VAL A 994 -48.16 -26.81 41.80
C VAL A 994 -47.03 -25.82 41.58
N ASN A 995 -46.02 -26.20 40.83
CA ASN A 995 -44.88 -25.34 40.50
C ASN A 995 -45.12 -24.66 39.14
N ASP A 996 -44.89 -23.35 39.05
CA ASP A 996 -44.72 -22.68 37.76
C ASP A 996 -43.31 -22.94 37.24
N LYS A 997 -43.21 -23.58 36.07
CA LYS A 997 -41.93 -23.90 35.42
C LYS A 997 -41.13 -22.66 35.04
N ASN A 998 -41.81 -21.53 34.85
CA ASN A 998 -41.18 -20.24 34.61
C ASN A 998 -40.68 -19.56 35.91
N LEU A 999 -40.63 -20.32 37.01
CA LEU A 999 -40.04 -19.96 38.31
C LEU A 999 -40.79 -18.87 39.11
N CYS A 1000 -42.03 -18.52 38.74
CA CYS A 1000 -42.82 -17.55 39.51
C CYS A 1000 -43.37 -18.07 40.85
N GLY A 1001 -43.18 -19.36 41.17
CA GLY A 1001 -43.38 -19.91 42.52
C GLY A 1001 -44.22 -21.19 42.59
N ILE A 1002 -44.36 -21.72 43.81
CA ILE A 1002 -45.07 -22.98 44.09
C ILE A 1002 -46.32 -22.70 44.93
N ALA A 1003 -47.49 -23.06 44.40
CA ALA A 1003 -48.75 -23.07 45.14
C ALA A 1003 -48.99 -24.42 45.83
N THR A 1004 -49.78 -24.43 46.90
CA THR A 1004 -50.02 -25.63 47.71
C THR A 1004 -51.48 -25.79 48.12
N LEU A 1005 -52.00 -27.02 48.09
CA LEU A 1005 -53.36 -27.32 48.55
C LEU A 1005 -53.40 -28.62 49.38
N ASP A 1006 -53.94 -28.51 50.60
CA ASP A 1006 -54.25 -29.67 51.45
C ASP A 1006 -55.48 -30.42 50.94
N ILE A 1007 -55.39 -31.74 50.81
CA ILE A 1007 -56.48 -32.63 50.42
C ILE A 1007 -56.53 -33.88 51.31
N PHE A 1008 -57.70 -34.52 51.40
CA PHE A 1008 -57.92 -35.68 52.26
C PHE A 1008 -58.63 -36.78 51.48
N ILE A 1009 -58.08 -38.01 51.50
CA ILE A 1009 -58.63 -39.17 50.80
C ILE A 1009 -59.13 -40.18 51.83
N LEU A 1010 -60.45 -40.38 51.88
CA LEU A 1010 -61.08 -41.25 52.86
C LEU A 1010 -60.70 -42.73 52.62
N GLY A 1011 -60.37 -43.44 53.68
CA GLY A 1011 -60.12 -44.88 53.61
C GLY A 1011 -60.27 -45.63 54.92
N PHE A 1012 -60.71 -46.88 54.79
CA PHE A 1012 -60.84 -47.84 55.88
C PHE A 1012 -59.77 -48.92 55.71
N PRO A 1013 -58.83 -49.09 56.66
CA PRO A 1013 -57.78 -50.11 56.55
C PRO A 1013 -58.38 -51.52 56.41
N LYS A 1014 -57.98 -52.26 55.38
CA LYS A 1014 -58.47 -53.63 55.11
C LYS A 1014 -57.96 -54.66 56.14
N PHE A 1015 -56.90 -54.34 56.88
CA PHE A 1015 -56.40 -55.13 58.02
C PHE A 1015 -55.62 -54.23 59.00
N PHE A 1016 -55.28 -54.77 60.16
CA PHE A 1016 -54.31 -54.17 61.09
C PHE A 1016 -53.64 -55.24 61.97
N THR A 1017 -52.45 -54.93 62.50
CA THR A 1017 -51.52 -55.84 63.18
C THR A 1017 -51.06 -55.26 64.52
N PRO A 1018 -51.82 -55.43 65.61
CA PRO A 1018 -51.45 -54.90 66.94
C PRO A 1018 -50.32 -55.73 67.58
N ASN A 1019 -49.09 -55.50 67.12
CA ASN A 1019 -47.85 -56.16 67.57
C ASN A 1019 -46.87 -55.21 68.29
N ASN A 1020 -47.19 -53.91 68.31
CA ASN A 1020 -46.44 -52.79 68.85
C ASN A 1020 -45.09 -52.51 68.13
N ASP A 1021 -45.04 -52.70 66.80
CA ASP A 1021 -43.89 -52.36 65.96
C ASP A 1021 -43.92 -50.93 65.36
N GLY A 1022 -45.03 -50.21 65.55
CA GLY A 1022 -45.30 -48.87 65.02
C GLY A 1022 -46.14 -48.84 63.74
N ASN A 1023 -46.34 -49.98 63.06
CA ASN A 1023 -46.99 -50.05 61.75
C ASN A 1023 -48.31 -50.83 61.82
N ASN A 1024 -49.42 -50.14 61.47
CA ASN A 1024 -50.77 -50.70 61.51
C ASN A 1024 -51.16 -51.30 62.88
N ASP A 1025 -50.57 -50.80 63.98
CA ASP A 1025 -50.87 -51.25 65.35
C ASP A 1025 -52.31 -50.99 65.79
N THR A 1026 -52.97 -50.01 65.17
CA THR A 1026 -54.33 -49.63 65.48
C THR A 1026 -55.16 -49.42 64.23
N TRP A 1027 -56.44 -49.78 64.32
CA TRP A 1027 -57.42 -49.55 63.28
C TRP A 1027 -58.20 -48.25 63.54
N HIS A 1028 -58.21 -47.36 62.55
CA HIS A 1028 -58.92 -46.09 62.56
C HIS A 1028 -59.27 -45.69 61.11
N VAL A 1029 -60.17 -44.72 60.93
CA VAL A 1029 -60.50 -44.18 59.60
C VAL A 1029 -59.38 -43.23 59.18
N LYS A 1030 -58.83 -43.42 57.98
CA LYS A 1030 -57.80 -42.54 57.41
C LYS A 1030 -58.45 -41.47 56.51
N GLY A 1031 -57.82 -40.30 56.42
CA GLY A 1031 -58.26 -39.20 55.56
C GLY A 1031 -59.61 -38.56 55.94
N LEU A 1032 -60.03 -38.65 57.20
CA LEU A 1032 -61.25 -37.95 57.65
C LEU A 1032 -60.95 -36.46 57.93
N GLY A 1033 -60.99 -35.66 56.87
CA GLY A 1033 -60.63 -34.23 56.85
C GLY A 1033 -61.53 -33.29 57.67
N ASN A 1034 -61.40 -31.99 57.44
CA ASN A 1034 -62.14 -30.96 58.20
C ASN A 1034 -63.63 -30.91 57.89
N ASP A 1035 -64.05 -31.44 56.74
CA ASP A 1035 -65.45 -31.50 56.29
C ASP A 1035 -66.32 -32.47 57.10
N PHE A 1036 -65.73 -33.23 58.03
CA PHE A 1036 -66.44 -34.14 58.92
C PHE A 1036 -66.33 -33.74 60.39
N THR A 1037 -67.46 -33.82 61.08
CA THR A 1037 -67.61 -33.43 62.48
C THR A 1037 -67.07 -34.50 63.44
N ASN A 1038 -66.68 -34.06 64.64
CA ASN A 1038 -66.33 -34.94 65.76
C ASN A 1038 -67.49 -35.81 66.28
N ALA A 1039 -68.73 -35.65 65.77
CA ALA A 1039 -69.86 -36.53 66.09
C ALA A 1039 -69.86 -37.84 65.26
N SER A 1040 -68.99 -37.93 64.24
CA SER A 1040 -68.81 -39.12 63.42
C SER A 1040 -68.33 -40.32 64.25
N ILE A 1041 -68.93 -41.50 64.04
CA ILE A 1041 -68.68 -42.71 64.83
C ILE A 1041 -68.41 -43.92 63.94
N VAL A 1042 -67.59 -44.86 64.43
CA VAL A 1042 -67.47 -46.20 63.85
C VAL A 1042 -67.82 -47.25 64.90
N SER A 1043 -68.71 -48.16 64.54
CA SER A 1043 -69.09 -49.32 65.33
C SER A 1043 -68.49 -50.57 64.70
N VAL A 1044 -67.74 -51.35 65.48
CA VAL A 1044 -67.04 -52.57 65.07
C VAL A 1044 -67.74 -53.78 65.68
N PHE A 1045 -67.96 -54.82 64.88
CA PHE A 1045 -68.74 -56.02 65.19
C PHE A 1045 -67.95 -57.29 64.86
N ASP A 1046 -68.20 -58.37 65.59
CA ASP A 1046 -67.68 -59.70 65.22
C ASP A 1046 -68.49 -60.33 64.07
N ARG A 1047 -68.00 -61.49 63.59
CA ARG A 1047 -68.64 -62.31 62.55
C ARG A 1047 -70.07 -62.79 62.83
N TYR A 1048 -70.58 -62.61 64.06
CA TYR A 1048 -71.94 -62.94 64.46
C TYR A 1048 -72.81 -61.69 64.65
N GLY A 1049 -72.28 -60.49 64.35
CA GLY A 1049 -72.99 -59.22 64.44
C GLY A 1049 -73.04 -58.64 65.85
N LYS A 1050 -72.26 -59.15 66.80
CA LYS A 1050 -72.18 -58.59 68.16
C LYS A 1050 -71.27 -57.36 68.14
N LEU A 1051 -71.74 -56.24 68.71
CA LEU A 1051 -70.93 -55.03 68.89
C LEU A 1051 -69.73 -55.31 69.81
N ILE A 1052 -68.53 -55.02 69.32
CA ILE A 1052 -67.25 -55.20 70.00
C ILE A 1052 -66.71 -53.84 70.48
N LYS A 1053 -66.68 -52.84 69.61
CA LYS A 1053 -66.14 -51.51 69.95
C LYS A 1053 -66.96 -50.43 69.25
N GLN A 1054 -67.08 -49.28 69.89
CA GLN A 1054 -67.47 -48.04 69.23
C GLN A 1054 -66.34 -47.03 69.44
N ILE A 1055 -65.91 -46.38 68.35
CA ILE A 1055 -64.83 -45.39 68.35
C ILE A 1055 -65.32 -44.10 67.67
N ASN A 1056 -64.70 -42.98 68.04
CA ASN A 1056 -64.86 -41.74 67.29
C ASN A 1056 -64.19 -41.91 65.91
N ALA A 1057 -64.86 -41.53 64.82
CA ALA A 1057 -64.31 -41.79 63.48
C ALA A 1057 -63.13 -40.88 63.12
N LYS A 1058 -63.00 -39.70 63.75
CA LYS A 1058 -61.94 -38.72 63.46
C LYS A 1058 -60.69 -38.92 64.31
N ASN A 1059 -60.89 -39.12 65.61
CA ASN A 1059 -59.81 -39.09 66.60
C ASN A 1059 -59.71 -40.41 67.40
N GLY A 1060 -60.55 -41.41 67.10
CA GLY A 1060 -60.61 -42.67 67.81
C GLY A 1060 -59.94 -43.80 67.02
N PHE A 1061 -59.34 -44.73 67.75
CA PHE A 1061 -58.67 -45.91 67.20
C PHE A 1061 -59.05 -47.16 68.00
N TRP A 1062 -58.76 -48.33 67.43
CA TRP A 1062 -58.93 -49.62 68.07
C TRP A 1062 -57.66 -50.46 67.99
N ASP A 1063 -57.25 -51.03 69.12
CA ASP A 1063 -56.03 -51.81 69.36
C ASP A 1063 -56.26 -53.34 69.29
N GLY A 1064 -57.43 -53.78 68.82
CA GLY A 1064 -57.80 -55.19 68.78
C GLY A 1064 -58.06 -55.80 70.15
N THR A 1065 -58.43 -54.99 71.15
CA THR A 1065 -58.86 -55.47 72.47
C THR A 1065 -60.37 -55.34 72.69
N PHE A 1066 -60.93 -56.22 73.53
CA PHE A 1066 -62.30 -56.15 74.05
C PHE A 1066 -62.28 -56.41 75.56
N ASN A 1067 -62.84 -55.48 76.35
CA ASN A 1067 -62.83 -55.53 77.82
C ASN A 1067 -61.43 -55.78 78.43
N GLY A 1068 -60.37 -55.25 77.81
CA GLY A 1068 -58.99 -55.39 78.26
C GLY A 1068 -58.32 -56.74 77.92
N GLN A 1069 -59.02 -57.64 77.21
CA GLN A 1069 -58.43 -58.86 76.67
C GLN A 1069 -58.15 -58.69 75.17
N GLN A 1070 -57.05 -59.28 74.70
CA GLN A 1070 -56.72 -59.36 73.28
C GLN A 1070 -57.69 -60.32 72.58
N LEU A 1071 -58.25 -59.88 71.46
CA LEU A 1071 -59.07 -60.73 70.61
C LEU A 1071 -58.22 -61.60 69.70
N ILE A 1072 -58.77 -62.73 69.25
CA ILE A 1072 -58.13 -63.60 68.25
C ILE A 1072 -58.04 -62.91 66.89
N GLY A 1073 -57.13 -63.37 66.03
CA GLY A 1073 -57.17 -63.00 64.62
C GLY A 1073 -58.42 -63.58 63.95
N ASP A 1074 -59.29 -62.70 63.45
CA ASP A 1074 -60.55 -63.00 62.75
C ASP A 1074 -60.94 -61.78 61.91
N ASP A 1075 -61.94 -61.93 61.05
CA ASP A 1075 -62.56 -60.79 60.37
C ASP A 1075 -63.54 -60.05 61.29
N TYR A 1076 -63.51 -58.72 61.21
CA TYR A 1076 -64.40 -57.81 61.93
C TYR A 1076 -65.15 -56.93 60.94
N TRP A 1077 -66.43 -56.71 61.18
CA TRP A 1077 -67.27 -55.84 60.36
C TRP A 1077 -67.35 -54.47 61.01
N PHE A 1078 -67.41 -53.40 60.20
CA PHE A 1078 -67.66 -52.06 60.72
C PHE A 1078 -68.88 -51.41 60.06
N VAL A 1079 -69.50 -50.52 60.82
CA VAL A 1079 -70.45 -49.53 60.33
C VAL A 1079 -69.93 -48.16 60.75
N ALA A 1080 -69.44 -47.38 59.79
CA ALA A 1080 -68.99 -46.01 60.00
C ALA A 1080 -70.12 -45.06 59.61
N GLN A 1081 -70.55 -44.20 60.54
CA GLN A 1081 -71.47 -43.10 60.29
C GLN A 1081 -70.67 -41.80 60.36
N LEU A 1082 -70.33 -41.28 59.18
CA LEU A 1082 -69.56 -40.06 59.00
C LEU A 1082 -70.53 -38.90 58.80
N ILE A 1083 -70.43 -37.90 59.65
CA ILE A 1083 -71.33 -36.75 59.69
C ILE A 1083 -70.56 -35.54 59.17
N GLU A 1084 -70.90 -35.10 57.95
CA GLU A 1084 -70.34 -33.89 57.34
C GLU A 1084 -70.68 -32.64 58.17
N THR A 1085 -69.86 -31.59 58.08
CA THR A 1085 -70.13 -30.25 58.63
C THR A 1085 -71.39 -29.61 58.02
N SER A 1086 -71.76 -30.02 56.80
CA SER A 1086 -73.03 -29.72 56.13
C SER A 1086 -74.27 -30.30 56.85
N GLY A 1087 -74.08 -31.28 57.74
CA GLY A 1087 -75.14 -32.04 58.40
C GLY A 1087 -75.54 -33.34 57.70
N ASN A 1088 -74.98 -33.65 56.52
CA ASN A 1088 -75.22 -34.92 55.84
C ASN A 1088 -74.58 -36.10 56.59
N VAL A 1089 -75.24 -37.26 56.60
CA VAL A 1089 -74.71 -38.48 57.23
C VAL A 1089 -74.46 -39.57 56.19
N ARG A 1090 -73.19 -39.85 55.91
CA ARG A 1090 -72.77 -40.99 55.07
C ARG A 1090 -72.60 -42.22 55.96
N THR A 1091 -73.22 -43.35 55.58
CA THR A 1091 -73.05 -44.63 56.29
C THR A 1091 -72.28 -45.62 55.42
N PHE A 1092 -71.05 -45.94 55.82
CA PHE A 1092 -70.22 -46.95 55.19
C PHE A 1092 -70.27 -48.25 55.98
N ARG A 1093 -70.19 -49.38 55.27
CA ARG A 1093 -70.14 -50.72 55.85
C ARG A 1093 -69.07 -51.52 55.13
N GLY A 1094 -68.27 -52.24 55.90
CA GLY A 1094 -67.22 -53.09 55.36
C GLY A 1094 -66.75 -54.11 56.38
N HIS A 1095 -65.67 -54.82 56.05
CA HIS A 1095 -64.95 -55.66 56.99
C HIS A 1095 -63.45 -55.41 56.87
N PHE A 1096 -62.72 -55.83 57.90
CA PHE A 1096 -61.27 -55.77 57.98
C PHE A 1096 -60.76 -56.92 58.86
N SER A 1097 -59.57 -57.42 58.56
CA SER A 1097 -58.98 -58.53 59.31
C SER A 1097 -58.12 -57.99 60.47
N LEU A 1098 -58.37 -58.48 61.68
CA LEU A 1098 -57.39 -58.39 62.77
C LEU A 1098 -56.36 -59.50 62.55
N VAL A 1099 -55.10 -59.13 62.30
CA VAL A 1099 -54.02 -60.09 62.05
C VAL A 1099 -53.08 -60.13 63.25
N ARG A 1100 -52.71 -61.33 63.71
CA ARG A 1100 -51.90 -61.59 64.92
C ARG A 1100 -51.01 -62.82 64.71
#